data_AF-A0A7X7N8I0-F1
#
_entry.id   AF-A0A7X7N8I0-F1
#
_cell.length_a   1.000
_cell.length_b   1.000
_cell.length_c   1.000
_cell.angle_alpha   90.00
_cell.angle_beta   90.00
_cell.angle_gamma   90.00
#
_symmetry.space_group_name_H-M   'P 1'
#
loop_
_entity.id
_entity.type
_entity.pdbx_description
1 polymer ?
#
loop_
_entity_poly.entity_id
_entity_poly.type
_entity_poly.pdbx_seq_one_letter_code
_entity_poly.pdbx_strand_id
1 'polypeptide(L)'
;MRIHITFLLFTAIILCANTKQPQYIWFNSITKPSAVSPNEYKELALKLHKGIKEAEPTQAPYRKLAENAPNDNEPRIVFISIGDDLWPCRTYIGTGFSLKNALENALEFLQQSEKARFNDLKNQIKSMCAAAEREKTIVPKDWLDRNQNPNKWDWLKIDVVQCAKESAGFQFNSSKLALTSLAGIAFSPSSGFAFTPAQITGRCLLNEDRFIAKQQVGNFISETLNFLALKNWMELSAQDKPLQVTMFEVDSYWTDGTAACQLYRGHQLPKLPATASECLEKATDGAKALLGCINPKSGEIDVPFPDWFHGKPNGEELLEEQAELVIALARLATATKDPKWAEAAKLAFKPISKAAARYGQNNAFLAIIEDEELPQGSPVVPRKFAHLKTNALTAIAMDHVAAHFPEDKVLLNDMKLIAAHLLRQTQPNGGFVHVKILPSEKLPQITPPNFAERIEAEALATFAIYKIAERLSEIKLMELADKNLDYLVQEIKNCDILNLHTIPWLAETLVCHYRGSGEFASQLKRMAVVAEAAREGQPIFADTYGSVKNWPSMTAAANYSWLLATLGIRSATRHDEKMASELLKAALPFLVFQTQAQIDMPTASALSRPAYYVGFFRDHLDDFGFELKGQATQIISLLKCHDLLNACNNGRVPEEMEQAIKKELDEINTLCNVHPSVTTTELVLNDFKSNTVHATEGRIQDKKETPLKDPKKRRKYLTMPKVSADVVVPEPQTKSSAKPAKPKKK
;
A
#
# COMPACT_ATOMS: atom_id res chain seq x y z
N MET A 1 -22.20 -4.37 18.18
CA MET A 1 -21.89 -3.11 18.90
C MET A 1 -20.40 -2.84 18.75
N ARG A 2 -19.99 -2.10 17.72
CA ARG A 2 -18.62 -1.58 17.55
C ARG A 2 -18.70 -0.06 17.70
N ILE A 3 -17.87 0.53 18.54
CA ILE A 3 -17.87 1.98 18.79
C ILE A 3 -17.13 2.66 17.63
N HIS A 4 -17.79 3.57 16.91
CA HIS A 4 -17.11 4.43 15.96
C HIS A 4 -16.34 5.53 16.72
N ILE A 5 -15.00 5.45 16.71
CA ILE A 5 -14.11 6.56 17.07
C ILE A 5 -13.67 7.17 15.73
N THR A 6 -14.45 8.05 15.10
CA THR A 6 -14.70 9.47 15.43
C THR A 6 -13.48 10.37 15.23
N PHE A 7 -13.51 11.10 14.11
CA PHE A 7 -12.82 12.35 13.76
C PHE A 7 -11.36 12.57 14.21
N LEU A 8 -10.47 12.59 13.22
CA LEU A 8 -9.15 13.21 13.28
C LEU A 8 -9.10 14.40 12.31
N LEU A 9 -8.30 15.40 12.65
CA LEU A 9 -8.33 16.78 12.13
C LEU A 9 -6.89 17.26 11.83
N PHE A 10 -6.48 17.70 10.60
CA PHE A 10 -5.92 19.03 10.16
C PHE A 10 -5.46 19.12 8.65
N THR A 11 -5.43 20.32 8.01
CA THR A 11 -4.30 20.70 7.09
C THR A 11 -4.52 21.41 5.72
N ALA A 12 -5.72 21.70 5.21
CA ALA A 12 -5.94 22.56 4.01
C ALA A 12 -5.77 24.10 4.22
N ILE A 13 -5.83 24.91 3.13
CA ILE A 13 -5.52 26.37 3.08
C ILE A 13 -6.52 27.16 2.19
N ILE A 14 -6.81 28.43 2.53
CA ILE A 14 -7.32 29.47 1.60
C ILE A 14 -6.65 30.83 1.88
N LEU A 15 -6.29 31.56 0.82
CA LEU A 15 -5.96 32.99 0.86
C LEU A 15 -7.21 33.87 0.86
N CYS A 16 -7.31 34.82 1.81
CA CYS A 16 -8.30 35.90 1.74
C CYS A 16 -7.80 37.01 0.80
N ALA A 17 -8.43 37.17 -0.37
CA ALA A 17 -8.04 38.19 -1.35
C ALA A 17 -8.55 39.60 -0.98
N ASN A 18 -7.66 40.58 -0.95
CA ASN A 18 -8.01 42.00 -0.80
C ASN A 18 -8.03 42.67 -2.19
N THR A 19 -9.12 43.35 -2.55
CA THR A 19 -9.53 43.61 -3.94
C THR A 19 -8.92 44.88 -4.57
N LYS A 20 -7.60 45.04 -4.49
CA LYS A 20 -6.85 46.09 -5.23
C LYS A 20 -5.56 45.47 -5.79
N GLN A 21 -5.62 44.99 -7.03
CA GLN A 21 -4.55 44.19 -7.65
C GLN A 21 -3.35 45.05 -8.12
N PRO A 22 -2.15 44.89 -7.52
CA PRO A 22 -0.94 44.69 -8.31
C PRO A 22 -1.03 43.35 -9.07
N GLN A 23 -0.13 43.13 -10.04
CA GLN A 23 0.00 41.83 -10.71
C GLN A 23 0.15 40.71 -9.67
N TYR A 24 -0.82 39.78 -9.62
CA TYR A 24 -0.85 38.70 -8.64
C TYR A 24 -0.22 37.44 -9.24
N ILE A 25 0.88 36.97 -8.65
CA ILE A 25 1.52 35.71 -9.05
C ILE A 25 0.65 34.53 -8.63
N TRP A 26 0.34 33.66 -9.59
CA TRP A 26 -0.33 32.38 -9.36
C TRP A 26 0.38 31.28 -10.16
N PHE A 27 -0.12 30.04 -10.09
CA PHE A 27 0.55 28.87 -10.67
C PHE A 27 0.84 29.04 -12.18
N ASN A 28 -0.09 29.63 -12.94
CA ASN A 28 0.10 29.95 -14.36
C ASN A 28 1.24 30.95 -14.66
N SER A 29 1.80 31.63 -13.66
CA SER A 29 2.98 32.49 -13.78
C SER A 29 4.30 31.68 -13.75
N ILE A 30 4.26 30.41 -13.35
CA ILE A 30 5.45 29.56 -13.15
C ILE A 30 5.78 28.80 -14.43
N THR A 31 6.40 29.51 -15.38
CA THR A 31 6.68 29.01 -16.74
C THR A 31 8.06 28.36 -16.91
N LYS A 32 8.93 28.43 -15.88
CA LYS A 32 10.30 27.89 -15.91
C LYS A 32 10.67 27.25 -14.57
N PRO A 33 11.33 26.07 -14.57
CA PRO A 33 12.00 25.52 -13.41
C PRO A 33 12.98 26.50 -12.75
N SER A 34 13.31 26.24 -11.49
CA SER A 34 14.41 26.90 -10.81
C SER A 34 15.76 26.39 -11.32
N ALA A 35 16.73 27.30 -11.33
CA ALA A 35 18.14 26.99 -11.56
C ALA A 35 18.91 26.74 -10.24
N VAL A 36 18.23 26.85 -9.09
CA VAL A 36 18.81 26.58 -7.76
C VAL A 36 19.09 25.09 -7.61
N SER A 37 20.26 24.74 -7.09
CA SER A 37 20.66 23.34 -6.96
C SER A 37 19.96 22.62 -5.80
N PRO A 38 19.77 21.28 -5.88
CA PRO A 38 19.19 20.52 -4.78
C PRO A 38 19.94 20.60 -3.45
N ASN A 39 21.22 20.94 -3.45
CA ASN A 39 21.99 21.12 -2.22
C ASN A 39 21.70 22.46 -1.54
N GLU A 40 21.52 23.54 -2.32
CA GLU A 40 21.10 24.84 -1.79
C GLU A 40 19.69 24.77 -1.17
N TYR A 41 18.78 23.99 -1.75
CA TYR A 41 17.46 23.75 -1.15
C TYR A 41 17.50 22.91 0.13
N LYS A 42 18.36 21.89 0.22
CA LYS A 42 18.61 21.14 1.47
C LYS A 42 19.17 22.05 2.57
N GLU A 43 20.12 22.92 2.23
CA GLU A 43 20.65 23.93 3.16
C GLU A 43 19.57 24.93 3.59
N LEU A 44 18.72 25.39 2.67
CA LEU A 44 17.60 26.27 2.99
C LEU A 44 16.63 25.58 3.97
N ALA A 45 16.28 24.32 3.75
CA ALA A 45 15.42 23.55 4.65
C ALA A 45 16.00 23.49 6.08
N LEU A 46 17.28 23.17 6.23
CA LEU A 46 17.97 23.15 7.54
C LEU A 46 17.98 24.54 8.20
N LYS A 47 18.32 25.60 7.44
CA LYS A 47 18.34 26.99 7.95
C LYS A 47 16.95 27.46 8.38
N LEU A 48 15.89 27.09 7.64
CA LEU A 48 14.51 27.42 8.00
C LEU A 48 14.02 26.63 9.21
N HIS A 49 14.28 25.31 9.29
CA HIS A 49 13.89 24.49 10.44
C HIS A 49 14.48 25.08 11.73
N LYS A 50 15.81 25.25 11.74
CA LYS A 50 16.52 25.85 12.87
C LYS A 50 16.02 27.27 13.18
N GLY A 51 15.90 28.13 12.16
CA GLY A 51 15.48 29.51 12.34
C GLY A 51 14.06 29.67 12.90
N ILE A 52 13.10 28.83 12.47
CA ILE A 52 11.72 28.86 13.00
C ILE A 52 11.67 28.30 14.43
N LYS A 53 12.53 27.32 14.76
CA LYS A 53 12.66 26.76 16.12
C LYS A 53 13.29 27.75 17.12
N GLU A 54 14.32 28.48 16.70
CA GLU A 54 15.07 29.42 17.55
C GLU A 54 14.37 30.79 17.68
N ALA A 55 13.53 31.17 16.72
CA ALA A 55 12.78 32.41 16.77
C ALA A 55 11.67 32.34 17.84
N GLU A 56 11.96 32.84 19.04
CA GLU A 56 10.92 33.15 20.03
C GLU A 56 9.77 33.92 19.36
N PRO A 57 8.48 33.60 19.65
CA PRO A 57 7.31 34.21 19.00
C PRO A 57 7.22 35.74 19.05
N THR A 58 8.10 36.39 19.81
CA THR A 58 8.06 37.79 20.23
C THR A 58 9.28 38.64 19.84
N GLN A 59 10.40 38.08 19.33
CA GLN A 59 11.65 38.86 19.19
C GLN A 59 12.30 38.92 17.79
N ALA A 60 12.14 37.90 16.93
CA ALA A 60 12.69 37.92 15.57
C ALA A 60 11.59 37.73 14.51
N PRO A 61 11.38 38.67 13.57
CA PRO A 61 10.39 38.50 12.52
C PRO A 61 10.84 37.40 11.55
N TYR A 62 9.98 36.43 11.27
CA TYR A 62 10.29 35.30 10.37
C TYR A 62 10.70 35.78 8.96
N ARG A 63 10.27 36.99 8.59
CA ARG A 63 10.73 37.78 7.43
C ARG A 63 12.25 37.76 7.20
N LYS A 64 13.07 37.79 8.26
CA LYS A 64 14.55 37.71 8.14
C LYS A 64 15.04 36.34 7.68
N LEU A 65 14.31 35.26 7.96
CA LEU A 65 14.71 33.92 7.53
C LEU A 65 14.66 33.77 6.00
N ALA A 66 13.85 34.58 5.31
CA ALA A 66 13.82 34.65 3.85
C ALA A 66 15.11 35.23 3.24
N GLU A 67 16.00 35.85 4.03
CA GLU A 67 17.33 36.27 3.57
C GLU A 67 18.26 35.07 3.30
N ASN A 68 17.92 33.87 3.77
CA ASN A 68 18.62 32.61 3.45
C ASN A 68 18.21 32.02 2.09
N ALA A 69 17.22 32.59 1.40
CA ALA A 69 16.78 32.09 0.09
C ALA A 69 17.94 32.15 -0.92
N PRO A 70 18.22 31.06 -1.66
CA PRO A 70 19.09 31.08 -2.82
C PRO A 70 18.64 32.12 -3.87
N ASN A 71 19.57 32.56 -4.70
CA ASN A 71 19.31 33.59 -5.72
C ASN A 71 18.45 33.03 -6.86
N ASP A 72 17.14 33.33 -6.81
CA ASP A 72 16.20 33.04 -7.89
C ASP A 72 15.20 34.18 -8.02
N ASN A 73 15.32 34.92 -9.12
CA ASN A 73 14.60 36.16 -9.43
C ASN A 73 13.42 35.94 -10.39
N GLU A 74 13.08 34.69 -10.71
CA GLU A 74 11.87 34.35 -11.47
C GLU A 74 10.68 34.19 -10.51
N PRO A 75 9.43 34.28 -11.00
CA PRO A 75 8.25 34.01 -10.19
C PRO A 75 8.27 32.60 -9.57
N ARG A 76 7.91 32.52 -8.27
CA ARG A 76 7.88 31.27 -7.49
C ARG A 76 6.62 31.14 -6.63
N ILE A 77 6.28 29.88 -6.40
CA ILE A 77 5.35 29.45 -5.34
C ILE A 77 6.10 28.44 -4.47
N VAL A 78 6.01 28.62 -3.17
CA VAL A 78 6.63 27.75 -2.16
C VAL A 78 5.55 27.31 -1.18
N PHE A 79 5.55 26.01 -0.86
CA PHE A 79 4.83 25.46 0.28
C PHE A 79 5.82 25.16 1.40
N ILE A 80 5.54 25.60 2.62
CA ILE A 80 6.24 25.18 3.83
C ILE A 80 5.27 24.29 4.61
N SER A 81 5.61 23.02 4.81
CA SER A 81 4.87 22.11 5.68
C SER A 81 5.66 21.87 6.96
N ILE A 82 5.03 22.07 8.13
CA ILE A 82 5.59 21.68 9.43
C ILE A 82 4.72 20.59 10.05
N GLY A 83 5.34 19.55 10.61
CA GLY A 83 4.62 18.42 11.18
C GLY A 83 5.38 17.72 12.28
N ASP A 84 4.73 16.73 12.88
CA ASP A 84 5.31 15.82 13.86
C ASP A 84 4.94 14.38 13.49
N ASP A 85 5.20 13.45 14.40
CA ASP A 85 5.03 12.02 14.19
C ASP A 85 3.56 11.57 14.18
N LEU A 86 2.66 12.29 14.87
CA LEU A 86 1.34 11.76 15.24
C LEU A 86 0.17 12.60 14.73
N TRP A 87 0.43 13.84 14.37
CA TRP A 87 -0.57 14.75 13.84
C TRP A 87 -0.31 15.09 12.37
N PRO A 88 -1.37 15.31 11.57
CA PRO A 88 -1.27 15.91 10.25
C PRO A 88 -0.34 17.11 10.18
N CYS A 89 0.44 17.19 9.10
CA CYS A 89 1.26 18.35 8.83
C CYS A 89 0.42 19.59 8.50
N ARG A 90 1.01 20.76 8.74
CA ARG A 90 0.43 22.08 8.51
C ARG A 90 1.19 22.75 7.39
N THR A 91 0.53 22.91 6.25
CA THR A 91 1.12 23.51 5.05
C THR A 91 0.77 25.00 4.94
N TYR A 92 1.71 25.80 4.49
CA TYR A 92 1.60 27.25 4.27
C TYR A 92 2.11 27.58 2.87
N ILE A 93 1.31 28.29 2.07
CA ILE A 93 1.67 28.68 0.71
C ILE A 93 2.12 30.14 0.67
N GLY A 94 3.16 30.43 -0.10
CA GLY A 94 3.59 31.78 -0.43
C GLY A 94 3.92 31.92 -1.91
N THR A 95 3.53 33.05 -2.49
CA THR A 95 3.66 33.38 -3.92
C THR A 95 4.49 34.65 -4.06
N GLY A 96 5.41 34.75 -5.02
CA GLY A 96 6.20 35.96 -5.22
C GLY A 96 6.91 36.05 -6.56
N PHE A 97 7.44 37.23 -6.88
CA PHE A 97 8.25 37.50 -8.09
C PHE A 97 9.70 37.00 -7.98
N SER A 98 10.07 36.39 -6.86
CA SER A 98 11.35 35.76 -6.58
C SER A 98 11.14 34.64 -5.56
N LEU A 99 12.09 33.70 -5.45
CA LEU A 99 12.08 32.69 -4.38
C LEU A 99 12.07 33.35 -3.00
N LYS A 100 12.84 34.43 -2.82
CA LYS A 100 12.88 35.22 -1.58
C LYS A 100 11.50 35.76 -1.21
N ASN A 101 10.78 36.39 -2.12
CA ASN A 101 9.45 36.96 -1.82
C ASN A 101 8.38 35.87 -1.64
N ALA A 102 8.46 34.76 -2.37
CA ALA A 102 7.56 33.63 -2.15
C ALA A 102 7.73 33.04 -0.75
N LEU A 103 8.99 32.84 -0.34
CA LEU A 103 9.35 32.35 1.00
C LEU A 103 8.97 33.35 2.11
N GLU A 104 9.23 34.64 1.91
CA GLU A 104 8.85 35.74 2.80
C GLU A 104 7.34 35.73 3.09
N ASN A 105 6.51 35.61 2.05
CA ASN A 105 5.06 35.52 2.18
C ASN A 105 4.61 34.23 2.88
N ALA A 106 5.20 33.08 2.55
CA ALA A 106 4.88 31.80 3.21
C ALA A 106 5.18 31.83 4.72
N LEU A 107 6.32 32.43 5.10
CA LEU A 107 6.74 32.59 6.48
C LEU A 107 5.86 33.58 7.27
N GLU A 108 5.41 34.65 6.63
CA GLU A 108 4.44 35.58 7.24
C GLU A 108 3.09 34.90 7.49
N PHE A 109 2.55 34.17 6.50
CA PHE A 109 1.33 33.38 6.69
C PHE A 109 1.49 32.34 7.80
N LEU A 110 2.61 31.62 7.86
CA LEU A 110 2.91 30.64 8.91
C LEU A 110 2.90 31.32 10.29
N GLN A 111 3.60 32.45 10.46
CA GLN A 111 3.67 33.17 11.73
C GLN A 111 2.30 33.67 12.21
N GLN A 112 1.49 34.22 11.31
CA GLN A 112 0.13 34.68 11.63
C GLN A 112 -0.81 33.51 11.98
N SER A 113 -0.75 32.43 11.20
CA SER A 113 -1.67 31.28 11.35
C SER A 113 -1.39 30.47 12.61
N GLU A 114 -0.13 30.13 12.90
CA GLU A 114 0.23 29.36 14.10
C GLU A 114 -0.10 30.13 15.38
N LYS A 115 -0.02 31.46 15.36
CA LYS A 115 -0.42 32.33 16.48
C LYS A 115 -1.93 32.31 16.73
N ALA A 116 -2.75 32.33 15.67
CA ALA A 116 -4.19 32.21 15.79
C ALA A 116 -4.59 30.80 16.28
N ARG A 117 -4.05 29.77 15.62
CA ARG A 117 -4.39 28.36 15.83
C ARG A 117 -4.08 27.82 17.23
N PHE A 118 -3.06 28.36 17.91
CA PHE A 118 -2.63 27.88 19.24
C PHE A 118 -3.78 27.74 20.25
N ASN A 119 -4.63 28.78 20.35
CA ASN A 119 -5.72 28.80 21.34
C ASN A 119 -6.84 27.83 20.98
N ASP A 120 -7.22 27.78 19.70
CA ASP A 120 -8.30 26.91 19.21
C ASP A 120 -7.91 25.43 19.38
N LEU A 121 -6.68 25.07 18.98
CA LEU A 121 -6.13 23.73 19.14
C LEU A 121 -6.05 23.32 20.62
N LYS A 122 -5.59 24.22 21.50
CA LYS A 122 -5.53 23.97 22.95
C LYS A 122 -6.91 23.72 23.56
N ASN A 123 -7.89 24.54 23.19
CA ASN A 123 -9.27 24.38 23.66
C ASN A 123 -9.90 23.08 23.15
N GLN A 124 -9.64 22.72 21.88
CA GLN A 124 -10.09 21.48 21.25
C GLN A 124 -9.51 20.25 21.97
N ILE A 125 -8.19 20.16 22.14
CA ILE A 125 -7.56 19.00 22.80
C ILE A 125 -8.04 18.87 24.24
N LYS A 126 -8.16 19.99 24.97
CA LYS A 126 -8.75 19.98 26.32
C LYS A 126 -10.19 19.42 26.33
N SER A 127 -11.00 19.75 25.33
CA SER A 127 -12.34 19.18 25.16
C SER A 127 -12.31 17.69 24.83
N MET A 128 -11.35 17.24 24.00
CA MET A 128 -11.15 15.82 23.66
C MET A 128 -10.72 14.99 24.87
N CYS A 129 -9.74 15.47 25.66
CA CYS A 129 -9.35 14.83 26.93
C CYS A 129 -10.54 14.76 27.90
N ALA A 130 -11.30 15.85 28.07
CA ALA A 130 -12.48 15.87 28.92
C ALA A 130 -13.66 15.02 28.38
N ALA A 131 -13.70 14.72 27.07
CA ALA A 131 -14.64 13.73 26.52
C ALA A 131 -14.21 12.31 26.86
N ALA A 132 -12.94 11.97 26.63
CA ALA A 132 -12.38 10.67 26.97
C ALA A 132 -12.50 10.35 28.48
N GLU A 133 -12.22 11.32 29.35
CA GLU A 133 -12.44 11.19 30.80
C GLU A 133 -13.90 10.91 31.17
N ARG A 134 -14.86 11.62 30.55
CA ARG A 134 -16.31 11.39 30.77
C ARG A 134 -16.76 10.02 30.27
N GLU A 135 -16.20 9.56 29.16
CA GLU A 135 -16.47 8.25 28.55
C GLU A 135 -15.68 7.11 29.22
N LYS A 136 -14.80 7.43 30.19
CA LYS A 136 -13.91 6.51 30.89
C LYS A 136 -12.95 5.75 29.96
N THR A 137 -12.62 6.35 28.82
CA THR A 137 -11.56 5.88 27.93
C THR A 137 -10.21 6.43 28.36
N ILE A 138 -9.13 5.71 28.07
CA ILE A 138 -7.77 6.17 28.38
C ILE A 138 -7.44 7.32 27.43
N VAL A 139 -7.10 8.49 27.99
CA VAL A 139 -6.60 9.63 27.20
C VAL A 139 -5.24 9.24 26.58
N PRO A 140 -5.07 9.28 25.25
CA PRO A 140 -3.80 8.98 24.61
C PRO A 140 -2.68 9.92 25.09
N LYS A 141 -1.47 9.40 25.30
CA LYS A 141 -0.33 10.17 25.82
C LYS A 141 0.01 11.37 24.93
N ASP A 142 -0.06 11.18 23.62
CA ASP A 142 0.16 12.19 22.61
C ASP A 142 -0.84 13.35 22.67
N TRP A 143 -2.07 13.12 23.15
CA TRP A 143 -3.02 14.21 23.42
C TRP A 143 -2.60 15.02 24.64
N LEU A 144 -2.07 14.37 25.68
CA LEU A 144 -1.54 15.06 26.86
C LEU A 144 -0.29 15.88 26.52
N ASP A 145 0.65 15.29 25.76
CA ASP A 145 1.86 15.95 25.29
C ASP A 145 1.50 17.14 24.36
N ARG A 146 0.50 16.98 23.48
CA ARG A 146 -0.01 18.06 22.60
C ARG A 146 -0.77 19.14 23.36
N ASN A 147 -1.49 18.81 24.43
CA ASN A 147 -2.17 19.81 25.28
C ASN A 147 -1.15 20.70 26.01
N GLN A 148 0.02 20.15 26.36
CA GLN A 148 1.14 20.91 26.93
C GLN A 148 1.81 21.81 25.88
N ASN A 149 2.03 21.30 24.66
CA ASN A 149 2.61 22.08 23.56
C ASN A 149 1.81 21.93 22.24
N PRO A 150 0.73 22.72 22.05
CA PRO A 150 -0.12 22.68 20.85
C PRO A 150 0.63 22.95 19.54
N ASN A 151 1.64 23.81 19.58
CA ASN A 151 2.44 24.18 18.42
C ASN A 151 3.74 23.36 18.32
N LYS A 152 3.82 22.18 18.95
CA LYS A 152 4.89 21.23 18.66
C LYS A 152 4.89 20.89 17.16
N TRP A 153 6.07 20.70 16.63
CA TRP A 153 6.38 20.06 15.35
C TRP A 153 7.83 19.59 15.48
N ASP A 154 8.23 18.57 14.73
CA ASP A 154 9.55 17.97 14.82
C ASP A 154 10.30 18.08 13.48
N TRP A 155 9.58 18.09 12.36
CA TRP A 155 10.14 18.17 11.01
C TRP A 155 9.52 19.29 10.16
N LEU A 156 10.26 19.72 9.14
CA LEU A 156 9.86 20.71 8.14
C LEU A 156 10.07 20.15 6.73
N LYS A 157 9.15 20.44 5.82
CA LYS A 157 9.27 20.18 4.38
C LYS A 157 9.03 21.45 3.57
N ILE A 158 9.86 21.69 2.56
CA ILE A 158 9.65 22.71 1.53
C ILE A 158 9.21 22.00 0.24
N ASP A 159 8.14 22.44 -0.39
CA ASP A 159 7.80 22.06 -1.77
C ASP A 159 7.89 23.32 -2.65
N VAL A 160 8.78 23.35 -3.64
CA VAL A 160 8.97 24.49 -4.55
C VAL A 160 8.35 24.18 -5.91
N VAL A 161 7.41 25.00 -6.36
CA VAL A 161 6.75 24.80 -7.67
C VAL A 161 7.75 25.09 -8.79
N GLN A 162 8.05 24.07 -9.59
CA GLN A 162 9.01 24.15 -10.69
C GLN A 162 8.35 24.58 -12.00
N CYS A 163 7.14 24.12 -12.26
CA CYS A 163 6.38 24.52 -13.43
C CYS A 163 4.88 24.44 -13.16
N ALA A 164 4.09 25.07 -14.01
CA ALA A 164 2.67 24.79 -14.09
C ALA A 164 2.14 24.90 -15.53
N LYS A 165 1.03 24.20 -15.81
CA LYS A 165 0.30 24.24 -17.08
C LYS A 165 -1.19 24.36 -16.80
N GLU A 166 -1.82 25.34 -17.42
CA GLU A 166 -3.27 25.49 -17.35
C GLU A 166 -3.97 24.37 -18.12
N SER A 167 -5.07 23.87 -17.56
CA SER A 167 -6.03 23.01 -18.23
C SER A 167 -7.41 23.64 -18.10
N ALA A 168 -8.08 23.81 -19.24
CA ALA A 168 -9.43 24.33 -19.31
C ALA A 168 -10.43 23.18 -19.46
N GLY A 169 -11.64 23.38 -18.94
CA GLY A 169 -12.73 22.42 -19.10
C GLY A 169 -12.87 21.41 -17.96
N PHE A 170 -12.11 21.56 -16.86
CA PHE A 170 -12.12 20.61 -15.75
C PHE A 170 -13.50 20.54 -15.08
N GLN A 171 -13.99 19.33 -14.84
CA GLN A 171 -15.25 19.05 -14.18
C GLN A 171 -15.07 17.87 -13.22
N PHE A 172 -15.46 18.05 -11.96
CA PHE A 172 -15.25 17.06 -10.90
C PHE A 172 -15.83 15.66 -11.17
N ASN A 173 -16.85 15.55 -12.02
CA ASN A 173 -17.59 14.30 -12.28
C ASN A 173 -17.22 13.66 -13.63
N SER A 174 -16.30 14.26 -14.41
CA SER A 174 -16.02 13.89 -15.81
C SER A 174 -14.58 14.18 -16.26
N SER A 175 -13.74 14.74 -15.40
CA SER A 175 -12.29 14.92 -15.63
C SER A 175 -11.48 14.06 -14.67
N LYS A 176 -10.71 13.12 -15.22
CA LYS A 176 -9.77 12.27 -14.49
C LYS A 176 -8.39 12.91 -14.45
N LEU A 177 -7.64 12.68 -13.38
CA LEU A 177 -6.26 13.17 -13.23
C LEU A 177 -5.24 12.03 -13.43
N ALA A 178 -4.27 12.24 -14.31
CA ALA A 178 -3.15 11.33 -14.53
C ALA A 178 -1.89 11.78 -13.77
N LEU A 179 -0.98 10.83 -13.51
CA LEU A 179 0.32 11.07 -12.84
C LEU A 179 0.21 11.84 -11.52
N THR A 180 -0.77 11.49 -10.69
CA THR A 180 -1.19 12.26 -9.51
C THR A 180 -0.20 12.25 -8.35
N SER A 181 0.79 11.36 -8.41
CA SER A 181 1.97 11.28 -7.56
C SER A 181 3.09 12.25 -8.00
N LEU A 182 3.05 12.78 -9.23
CA LEU A 182 3.97 13.82 -9.76
C LEU A 182 3.35 15.21 -9.82
N ALA A 183 2.07 15.30 -10.17
CA ALA A 183 1.41 16.57 -10.47
C ALA A 183 0.39 16.96 -9.39
N GLY A 184 0.59 18.14 -8.81
CA GLY A 184 -0.38 18.84 -7.98
C GLY A 184 -1.44 19.53 -8.84
N ILE A 185 -2.55 19.94 -8.21
CA ILE A 185 -3.62 20.69 -8.86
C ILE A 185 -3.94 21.97 -8.08
N ALA A 186 -3.98 23.08 -8.79
CA ALA A 186 -4.42 24.37 -8.29
C ALA A 186 -5.69 24.81 -9.03
N PHE A 187 -6.61 25.46 -8.31
CA PHE A 187 -7.81 26.08 -8.87
C PHE A 187 -7.55 27.58 -9.11
N SER A 188 -8.58 28.33 -9.53
CA SER A 188 -8.45 29.77 -9.79
C SER A 188 -7.98 30.54 -8.54
N PRO A 189 -7.26 31.67 -8.70
CA PRO A 189 -6.84 32.51 -7.56
C PRO A 189 -7.99 32.93 -6.63
N SER A 190 -9.18 33.13 -7.20
CA SER A 190 -10.41 33.48 -6.48
C SER A 190 -10.95 32.37 -5.57
N SER A 191 -10.60 31.12 -5.84
CA SER A 191 -10.99 29.96 -5.01
C SER A 191 -9.98 29.66 -3.90
N GLY A 192 -8.70 29.99 -4.14
CA GLY A 192 -7.62 29.85 -3.15
C GLY A 192 -7.15 28.41 -2.87
N PHE A 193 -7.63 27.41 -3.61
CA PHE A 193 -7.26 26.00 -3.40
C PHE A 193 -6.07 25.56 -4.26
N ALA A 194 -5.11 24.88 -3.63
CA ALA A 194 -4.09 24.09 -4.30
C ALA A 194 -3.72 22.87 -3.44
N PHE A 195 -3.46 21.74 -4.09
CA PHE A 195 -3.06 20.49 -3.45
C PHE A 195 -1.77 19.99 -4.10
N THR A 196 -0.73 19.73 -3.30
CA THR A 196 0.55 19.17 -3.79
C THR A 196 0.37 17.71 -4.20
N PRO A 197 1.26 17.13 -5.05
CA PRO A 197 1.12 15.73 -5.47
C PRO A 197 1.05 14.77 -4.27
N ALA A 198 1.91 15.00 -3.29
CA ALA A 198 1.95 14.23 -2.06
C ALA A 198 0.67 14.36 -1.21
N GLN A 199 0.00 15.51 -1.22
CA GLN A 199 -1.33 15.65 -0.59
C GLN A 199 -2.40 14.89 -1.36
N ILE A 200 -2.36 14.91 -2.69
CA ILE A 200 -3.34 14.22 -3.54
C ILE A 200 -3.29 12.70 -3.30
N THR A 201 -2.09 12.12 -3.27
CA THR A 201 -1.90 10.68 -3.00
C THR A 201 -2.05 10.36 -1.51
N GLY A 202 -1.28 11.01 -0.64
CA GLY A 202 -1.21 10.68 0.79
C GLY A 202 -2.47 10.99 1.61
N ARG A 203 -3.45 11.70 1.04
CA ARG A 203 -4.78 11.93 1.65
C ARG A 203 -5.93 11.30 0.85
N CYS A 204 -5.62 10.51 -0.16
CA CYS A 204 -6.59 9.85 -1.03
C CYS A 204 -7.62 10.85 -1.59
N LEU A 205 -7.16 12.03 -2.05
CA LEU A 205 -8.04 13.10 -2.55
C LEU A 205 -8.73 12.74 -3.88
N LEU A 206 -8.42 11.57 -4.43
CA LEU A 206 -9.04 10.98 -5.62
C LEU A 206 -9.73 9.66 -5.25
N ASN A 207 -10.75 9.28 -6.01
CA ASN A 207 -11.28 7.93 -5.98
C ASN A 207 -10.47 6.98 -6.89
N GLU A 208 -10.80 5.69 -6.87
CA GLU A 208 -10.20 4.64 -7.70
C GLU A 208 -10.22 4.97 -9.21
N ASP A 209 -11.30 5.61 -9.69
CA ASP A 209 -11.46 6.10 -11.07
C ASP A 209 -10.62 7.36 -11.41
N ARG A 210 -9.80 7.85 -10.48
CA ARG A 210 -8.97 9.07 -10.58
C ARG A 210 -9.74 10.40 -10.73
N PHE A 211 -11.00 10.46 -10.32
CA PHE A 211 -11.75 11.72 -10.13
C PHE A 211 -11.47 12.31 -8.74
N ILE A 212 -11.57 13.64 -8.59
CA ILE A 212 -11.44 14.28 -7.27
C ILE A 212 -12.59 13.86 -6.34
N ALA A 213 -12.23 13.22 -5.23
CA ALA A 213 -13.15 12.77 -4.20
C ALA A 213 -13.63 13.97 -3.37
N LYS A 214 -14.70 14.64 -3.83
CA LYS A 214 -15.27 15.87 -3.22
C LYS A 214 -15.44 15.79 -1.71
N GLN A 215 -15.95 14.65 -1.22
CA GLN A 215 -16.14 14.40 0.21
C GLN A 215 -14.81 14.27 0.95
N GLN A 216 -13.81 13.60 0.37
CA GLN A 216 -12.51 13.40 1.03
C GLN A 216 -11.70 14.69 1.08
N VAL A 217 -11.76 15.53 0.03
CA VAL A 217 -11.24 16.91 0.10
C VAL A 217 -12.03 17.73 1.12
N GLY A 218 -13.35 17.56 1.21
CA GLY A 218 -14.18 18.17 2.24
C GLY A 218 -13.77 17.74 3.66
N ASN A 219 -13.45 16.47 3.86
CA ASN A 219 -12.91 15.93 5.11
C ASN A 219 -11.57 16.62 5.43
N PHE A 220 -10.61 16.58 4.49
CA PHE A 220 -9.28 17.23 4.60
C PHE A 220 -9.32 18.75 4.83
N ILE A 221 -10.37 19.44 4.37
CA ILE A 221 -10.60 20.84 4.73
C ILE A 221 -11.26 20.94 6.10
N SER A 222 -12.30 20.16 6.42
CA SER A 222 -12.97 20.20 7.73
C SER A 222 -12.01 19.90 8.88
N GLU A 223 -11.05 19.03 8.62
CA GLU A 223 -9.87 18.71 9.41
C GLU A 223 -9.20 20.00 9.96
N THR A 224 -9.16 21.10 9.21
CA THR A 224 -8.52 22.37 9.61
C THR A 224 -9.26 23.23 10.63
N LEU A 225 -10.57 23.00 10.84
CA LEU A 225 -11.53 23.96 11.43
C LEU A 225 -11.75 25.27 10.63
N ASN A 226 -11.20 25.39 9.42
CA ASN A 226 -11.47 26.50 8.48
C ASN A 226 -12.82 26.29 7.78
N PHE A 227 -13.91 26.55 8.52
CA PHE A 227 -15.27 26.43 8.01
C PHE A 227 -15.57 27.35 6.82
N LEU A 228 -14.85 28.47 6.67
CA LEU A 228 -14.93 29.32 5.49
C LEU A 228 -14.37 28.60 4.26
N ALA A 229 -13.23 27.92 4.39
CA ALA A 229 -12.69 27.09 3.31
C ALA A 229 -13.58 25.89 2.99
N LEU A 230 -14.16 25.25 4.00
CA LEU A 230 -15.12 24.16 3.77
C LEU A 230 -16.34 24.66 2.99
N LYS A 231 -16.88 25.82 3.34
CA LYS A 231 -17.97 26.48 2.61
C LYS A 231 -17.57 26.76 1.15
N ASN A 232 -16.43 27.42 0.93
CA ASN A 232 -15.93 27.74 -0.41
C ASN A 232 -15.70 26.48 -1.26
N TRP A 233 -15.27 25.37 -0.65
CA TRP A 233 -15.11 24.08 -1.33
C TRP A 233 -16.44 23.44 -1.69
N MET A 234 -17.44 23.47 -0.80
CA MET A 234 -18.79 23.01 -1.11
C MET A 234 -19.40 23.83 -2.26
N GLU A 235 -19.20 25.15 -2.26
CA GLU A 235 -19.66 26.04 -3.35
C GLU A 235 -18.91 25.82 -4.67
N LEU A 236 -17.61 25.49 -4.64
CA LEU A 236 -16.81 25.19 -5.84
C LEU A 236 -17.13 23.80 -6.41
N SER A 237 -17.15 22.78 -5.55
CA SER A 237 -17.33 21.38 -5.95
C SER A 237 -18.76 21.02 -6.35
N ALA A 238 -19.73 21.87 -6.03
CA ALA A 238 -21.10 21.80 -6.53
C ALA A 238 -21.30 22.44 -7.93
N GLN A 239 -20.28 23.05 -8.53
CA GLN A 239 -20.42 23.66 -9.85
C GLN A 239 -20.32 22.62 -10.98
N ASP A 240 -21.35 22.56 -11.82
CA ASP A 240 -21.33 21.81 -13.10
C ASP A 240 -20.60 22.58 -14.21
N LYS A 241 -20.26 23.85 -14.00
CA LYS A 241 -19.55 24.67 -14.99
C LYS A 241 -18.12 24.16 -15.14
N PRO A 242 -17.59 24.04 -16.38
CA PRO A 242 -16.20 23.69 -16.59
C PRO A 242 -15.28 24.75 -15.98
N LEU A 243 -14.32 24.30 -15.18
CA LEU A 243 -13.36 25.13 -14.47
C LEU A 243 -12.04 25.24 -15.25
N GLN A 244 -11.29 26.31 -14.94
CA GLN A 244 -9.88 26.40 -15.27
C GLN A 244 -9.09 25.94 -14.04
N VAL A 245 -8.22 24.96 -14.25
CA VAL A 245 -7.28 24.45 -13.23
C VAL A 245 -5.87 24.61 -13.75
N THR A 246 -4.89 24.53 -12.87
CA THR A 246 -3.48 24.51 -13.23
C THR A 246 -2.85 23.27 -12.61
N MET A 247 -2.34 22.38 -13.45
CA MET A 247 -1.52 21.26 -13.00
C MET A 247 -0.10 21.80 -12.75
N PHE A 248 0.58 21.34 -11.71
CA PHE A 248 1.90 21.85 -11.35
C PHE A 248 2.80 20.76 -10.78
N GLU A 249 4.11 20.92 -10.96
CA GLU A 249 5.13 20.04 -10.36
C GLU A 249 5.87 20.75 -9.24
N VAL A 250 6.30 19.97 -8.26
CA VAL A 250 7.11 20.44 -7.14
C VAL A 250 8.42 19.67 -7.04
N ASP A 251 9.45 20.35 -6.60
CA ASP A 251 10.65 19.75 -6.05
C ASP A 251 10.61 19.88 -4.53
N SER A 252 10.82 18.77 -3.82
CA SER A 252 10.45 18.63 -2.41
C SER A 252 11.66 18.30 -1.53
N TYR A 253 11.76 18.97 -0.39
CA TYR A 253 12.91 18.89 0.53
C TYR A 253 12.44 18.75 1.97
N TRP A 254 12.78 17.65 2.64
CA TRP A 254 12.38 17.35 4.02
C TRP A 254 13.58 17.39 4.97
N THR A 255 13.36 17.84 6.21
CA THR A 255 14.37 17.87 7.28
C THR A 255 13.77 17.71 8.68
N ASP A 256 14.51 17.04 9.56
CA ASP A 256 14.29 17.00 11.02
C ASP A 256 15.11 18.07 11.79
N GLY A 257 15.84 18.92 11.07
CA GLY A 257 16.76 19.92 11.61
C GLY A 257 18.20 19.43 11.82
N THR A 258 18.45 18.13 11.69
CA THR A 258 19.80 17.52 11.74
C THR A 258 20.28 17.10 10.35
N ALA A 259 19.39 16.52 9.54
CA ALA A 259 19.65 16.08 8.18
C ALA A 259 18.56 16.60 7.23
N ALA A 260 18.88 16.71 5.94
CA ALA A 260 17.92 17.05 4.90
C ALA A 260 18.04 16.12 3.71
N CYS A 261 16.89 15.73 3.15
CA CYS A 261 16.79 14.89 1.96
C CYS A 261 15.90 15.55 0.89
N GLN A 262 16.12 15.19 -0.36
CA GLN A 262 15.22 15.51 -1.46
C GLN A 262 14.21 14.37 -1.61
N LEU A 263 12.97 14.70 -1.97
CA LEU A 263 11.88 13.76 -2.17
C LEU A 263 11.38 13.86 -3.61
N TYR A 264 11.36 12.73 -4.31
CA TYR A 264 10.73 12.56 -5.61
C TYR A 264 9.39 11.84 -5.40
N ARG A 265 8.29 12.35 -5.96
CA ARG A 265 6.91 11.91 -5.63
C ARG A 265 6.65 11.70 -4.13
N GLY A 266 7.22 12.57 -3.29
CA GLY A 266 7.07 12.50 -1.84
C GLY A 266 7.90 11.43 -1.10
N HIS A 267 8.78 10.67 -1.76
CA HIS A 267 9.64 9.66 -1.12
C HIS A 267 11.12 9.83 -1.51
N GLN A 268 12.04 9.21 -0.77
CA GLN A 268 13.46 9.19 -1.16
C GLN A 268 13.67 8.27 -2.37
N LEU A 269 14.52 8.71 -3.31
CA LEU A 269 14.93 7.93 -4.47
C LEU A 269 15.59 6.60 -4.09
N PRO A 270 15.52 5.57 -4.97
CA PRO A 270 15.96 4.22 -4.66
C PRO A 270 17.43 4.15 -4.27
N LYS A 271 17.75 3.27 -3.33
CA LYS A 271 19.13 2.93 -2.93
C LYS A 271 19.28 1.42 -2.96
N LEU A 272 20.39 0.96 -3.52
CA LEU A 272 20.77 -0.45 -3.51
C LEU A 272 21.10 -0.91 -2.08
N PRO A 273 20.38 -1.89 -1.50
CA PRO A 273 20.87 -2.58 -0.31
C PRO A 273 22.11 -3.41 -0.72
N ALA A 274 23.29 -2.99 -0.27
CA ALA A 274 24.57 -3.55 -0.70
C ALA A 274 24.96 -4.82 0.09
N THR A 275 24.27 -5.11 1.19
CA THR A 275 24.59 -6.25 2.06
C THR A 275 23.36 -7.07 2.48
N ALA A 276 23.63 -8.32 2.84
CA ALA A 276 22.65 -9.22 3.46
C ALA A 276 22.14 -8.65 4.79
N SER A 277 22.96 -7.88 5.52
CA SER A 277 22.55 -7.22 6.76
C SER A 277 21.47 -6.17 6.52
N GLU A 278 21.61 -5.33 5.48
CA GLU A 278 20.60 -4.32 5.11
C GLU A 278 19.27 -4.98 4.68
N CYS A 279 19.32 -6.11 3.97
CA CYS A 279 18.13 -6.88 3.63
C CYS A 279 17.42 -7.41 4.89
N LEU A 280 18.18 -7.95 5.85
CA LEU A 280 17.66 -8.47 7.12
C LEU A 280 17.12 -7.35 8.02
N GLU A 281 17.78 -6.19 8.07
CA GLU A 281 17.34 -5.01 8.80
C GLU A 281 15.97 -4.53 8.30
N LYS A 282 15.82 -4.35 6.98
CA LYS A 282 14.54 -3.96 6.37
C LYS A 282 13.42 -4.97 6.64
N ALA A 283 13.71 -6.27 6.53
CA ALA A 283 12.76 -7.34 6.87
C ALA A 283 12.37 -7.30 8.36
N THR A 284 13.34 -7.05 9.22
CA THR A 284 13.14 -6.91 10.67
C THR A 284 12.27 -5.71 11.01
N ASP A 285 12.45 -4.58 10.34
CA ASP A 285 11.69 -3.35 10.60
C ASP A 285 10.23 -3.44 10.15
N GLY A 286 9.97 -4.05 8.99
CA GLY A 286 8.60 -4.38 8.58
C GLY A 286 7.92 -5.34 9.54
N ALA A 287 8.65 -6.34 10.03
CA ALA A 287 8.13 -7.26 11.05
C ALA A 287 7.90 -6.59 12.41
N LYS A 288 8.70 -5.57 12.80
CA LYS A 288 8.45 -4.77 14.01
C LYS A 288 7.13 -3.98 13.90
N ALA A 289 6.90 -3.34 12.75
CA ALA A 289 5.68 -2.56 12.50
C ALA A 289 4.43 -3.46 12.56
N LEU A 290 4.47 -4.60 11.89
CA LEU A 290 3.43 -5.63 11.97
C LEU A 290 3.22 -6.17 13.39
N LEU A 291 4.30 -6.50 14.12
CA LEU A 291 4.22 -7.00 15.50
C LEU A 291 3.52 -6.02 16.45
N GLY A 292 3.68 -4.71 16.22
CA GLY A 292 2.94 -3.68 16.95
C GLY A 292 1.42 -3.71 16.75
N CYS A 293 0.95 -4.34 15.66
CA CYS A 293 -0.47 -4.47 15.31
C CYS A 293 -1.04 -5.89 15.54
N ILE A 294 -0.24 -6.87 15.96
CA ILE A 294 -0.75 -8.21 16.30
C ILE A 294 -1.43 -8.16 17.67
N ASN A 295 -2.72 -8.46 17.73
CA ASN A 295 -3.46 -8.48 18.99
C ASN A 295 -2.87 -9.56 19.94
N PRO A 296 -2.39 -9.20 21.15
CA PRO A 296 -1.70 -10.14 22.04
C PRO A 296 -2.60 -11.29 22.54
N LYS A 297 -3.93 -11.11 22.50
CA LYS A 297 -4.89 -12.14 22.90
C LYS A 297 -5.27 -13.04 21.73
N SER A 298 -5.82 -12.47 20.66
CA SER A 298 -6.38 -13.26 19.54
C SER A 298 -5.38 -13.61 18.44
N GLY A 299 -4.29 -12.87 18.28
CA GLY A 299 -3.36 -13.01 17.15
C GLY A 299 -3.85 -12.41 15.84
N GLU A 300 -5.04 -11.80 15.84
CA GLU A 300 -5.63 -11.06 14.71
C GLU A 300 -4.86 -9.73 14.52
N ILE A 301 -4.84 -9.21 13.29
CA ILE A 301 -4.21 -7.92 12.96
C ILE A 301 -5.18 -6.77 13.24
N ASP A 302 -4.71 -5.73 13.92
CA ASP A 302 -5.48 -4.54 14.31
C ASP A 302 -4.67 -3.29 13.93
N VAL A 303 -4.86 -2.79 12.71
CA VAL A 303 -4.05 -1.70 12.12
C VAL A 303 -4.69 -0.33 12.43
N PRO A 304 -3.92 0.66 12.94
CA PRO A 304 -4.48 1.92 13.44
C PRO A 304 -4.67 3.03 12.40
N PHE A 305 -4.70 2.70 11.10
CA PHE A 305 -4.82 3.66 9.98
C PHE A 305 -5.80 3.19 8.89
N PRO A 306 -6.49 4.11 8.18
CA PRO A 306 -7.60 3.78 7.29
C PRO A 306 -7.19 3.25 5.91
N ASP A 307 -5.94 3.44 5.50
CA ASP A 307 -5.39 3.03 4.21
C ASP A 307 -5.01 1.53 4.15
N TRP A 308 -5.37 0.78 5.19
CA TRP A 308 -5.22 -0.66 5.27
C TRP A 308 -6.39 -1.38 4.61
N PHE A 309 -6.08 -2.18 3.58
CA PHE A 309 -7.02 -3.01 2.86
C PHE A 309 -7.10 -4.38 3.54
N HIS A 310 -8.24 -4.63 4.20
CA HIS A 310 -8.55 -5.93 4.78
C HIS A 310 -8.98 -6.93 3.70
N GLY A 311 -8.50 -8.16 3.79
CA GLY A 311 -8.88 -9.23 2.87
C GLY A 311 -10.38 -9.59 2.85
N LYS A 312 -11.16 -9.23 3.89
CA LYS A 312 -12.61 -9.52 3.99
C LYS A 312 -13.48 -8.27 4.29
N PRO A 313 -14.71 -8.18 3.73
CA PRO A 313 -15.63 -7.05 3.93
C PRO A 313 -16.08 -6.77 5.39
N ASN A 314 -15.81 -7.68 6.34
CA ASN A 314 -16.12 -7.52 7.76
C ASN A 314 -14.99 -6.85 8.57
N GLY A 315 -13.86 -6.53 7.91
CA GLY A 315 -12.65 -5.99 8.53
C GLY A 315 -11.77 -7.07 9.18
N GLU A 316 -11.76 -8.28 8.61
CA GLU A 316 -10.86 -9.38 9.01
C GLU A 316 -9.94 -9.73 7.83
N GLU A 317 -8.78 -10.31 8.12
CA GLU A 317 -7.84 -10.76 7.09
C GLU A 317 -8.19 -12.14 6.52
N LEU A 318 -7.68 -12.47 5.33
CA LEU A 318 -7.80 -13.84 4.81
C LEU A 318 -6.86 -14.77 5.59
N LEU A 319 -7.32 -16.01 5.84
CA LEU A 319 -6.53 -16.96 6.60
C LEU A 319 -5.27 -17.43 5.86
N GLU A 320 -5.25 -17.32 4.52
CA GLU A 320 -4.05 -17.55 3.72
C GLU A 320 -2.98 -16.46 3.92
N GLU A 321 -3.38 -15.19 4.04
CA GLU A 321 -2.47 -14.07 4.28
C GLU A 321 -1.91 -14.10 5.70
N GLN A 322 -2.76 -14.45 6.67
CA GLN A 322 -2.34 -14.73 8.05
C GLN A 322 -1.31 -15.88 8.09
N ALA A 323 -1.46 -16.91 7.24
CA ALA A 323 -0.50 -18.00 7.17
C ALA A 323 0.82 -17.57 6.51
N GLU A 324 0.80 -16.73 5.48
CA GLU A 324 2.01 -16.12 4.91
C GLU A 324 2.75 -15.23 5.92
N LEU A 325 2.04 -14.46 6.75
CA LEU A 325 2.64 -13.71 7.86
C LEU A 325 3.36 -14.64 8.85
N VAL A 326 2.72 -15.75 9.25
CA VAL A 326 3.35 -16.72 10.18
C VAL A 326 4.63 -17.30 9.57
N ILE A 327 4.63 -17.61 8.27
CA ILE A 327 5.81 -18.08 7.54
C ILE A 327 6.89 -17.00 7.52
N ALA A 328 6.55 -15.75 7.23
CA ALA A 328 7.48 -14.62 7.21
C ALA A 328 8.17 -14.42 8.57
N LEU A 329 7.40 -14.40 9.66
CA LEU A 329 7.90 -14.24 11.03
C LEU A 329 8.76 -15.43 11.48
N ALA A 330 8.36 -16.67 11.15
CA ALA A 330 9.14 -17.87 11.50
C ALA A 330 10.44 -17.99 10.69
N ARG A 331 10.46 -17.53 9.42
CA ARG A 331 11.70 -17.41 8.62
C ARG A 331 12.61 -16.32 9.18
N LEU A 332 12.06 -15.17 9.59
CA LEU A 332 12.81 -14.10 10.26
C LEU A 332 13.44 -14.57 11.57
N ALA A 333 12.72 -15.39 12.36
CA ALA A 333 13.25 -16.02 13.57
C ALA A 333 14.49 -16.88 13.29
N THR A 334 14.49 -17.66 12.20
CA THR A 334 15.66 -18.45 11.77
C THR A 334 16.83 -17.57 11.35
N ALA A 335 16.60 -16.53 10.56
CA ALA A 335 17.65 -15.64 10.06
C ALA A 335 18.30 -14.79 11.17
N THR A 336 17.49 -14.22 12.05
CA THR A 336 17.95 -13.38 13.18
C THR A 336 18.43 -14.18 14.39
N LYS A 337 17.99 -15.43 14.54
CA LYS A 337 18.14 -16.27 15.74
C LYS A 337 17.53 -15.65 17.01
N ASP A 338 16.58 -14.72 16.85
CA ASP A 338 15.89 -14.06 17.95
C ASP A 338 14.54 -14.77 18.23
N PRO A 339 14.35 -15.38 19.41
CA PRO A 339 13.16 -16.17 19.72
C PRO A 339 11.87 -15.34 19.75
N LYS A 340 11.95 -14.00 19.89
CA LYS A 340 10.74 -13.15 19.88
C LYS A 340 9.94 -13.29 18.58
N TRP A 341 10.61 -13.59 17.46
CA TRP A 341 9.95 -13.76 16.16
C TRP A 341 9.28 -15.13 16.03
N ALA A 342 9.81 -16.17 16.67
CA ALA A 342 9.15 -17.46 16.76
C ALA A 342 7.88 -17.37 17.62
N GLU A 343 7.94 -16.65 18.75
CA GLU A 343 6.76 -16.33 19.58
C GLU A 343 5.75 -15.45 18.82
N ALA A 344 6.21 -14.45 18.05
CA ALA A 344 5.35 -13.65 17.18
C ALA A 344 4.65 -14.50 16.11
N ALA A 345 5.36 -15.43 15.47
CA ALA A 345 4.78 -16.40 14.53
C ALA A 345 3.73 -17.29 15.21
N LYS A 346 4.03 -17.81 16.42
CA LYS A 346 3.08 -18.63 17.21
C LYS A 346 1.85 -17.83 17.65
N LEU A 347 2.01 -16.54 17.95
CA LEU A 347 0.90 -15.62 18.23
C LEU A 347 0.04 -15.37 16.99
N ALA A 348 0.65 -15.03 15.86
CA ALA A 348 -0.03 -14.83 14.57
C ALA A 348 -0.70 -16.10 14.04
N PHE A 349 -0.33 -17.30 14.52
CA PHE A 349 -0.94 -18.57 14.15
C PHE A 349 -2.28 -18.88 14.88
N LYS A 350 -2.64 -18.09 15.90
CA LYS A 350 -3.89 -18.29 16.68
C LYS A 350 -5.18 -18.19 15.85
N PRO A 351 -5.37 -17.23 14.91
CA PRO A 351 -6.61 -17.15 14.13
C PRO A 351 -6.80 -18.37 13.22
N ILE A 352 -5.71 -18.87 12.64
CA ILE A 352 -5.68 -20.10 11.83
C ILE A 352 -6.06 -21.30 12.71
N SER A 353 -5.45 -21.44 13.88
CA SER A 353 -5.77 -22.50 14.85
C SER A 353 -7.25 -22.48 15.28
N LYS A 354 -7.85 -21.29 15.44
CA LYS A 354 -9.27 -21.09 15.79
C LYS A 354 -10.21 -21.50 14.64
N ALA A 355 -9.77 -21.42 13.40
CA ALA A 355 -10.50 -21.84 12.21
C ALA A 355 -10.29 -23.34 11.84
N ALA A 356 -9.45 -24.05 12.58
CA ALA A 356 -9.20 -25.47 12.36
C ALA A 356 -10.37 -26.34 12.84
N ALA A 357 -10.92 -27.17 11.95
CA ALA A 357 -11.96 -28.14 12.25
C ALA A 357 -11.45 -29.56 12.04
N ARG A 358 -11.58 -30.41 13.07
CA ARG A 358 -11.36 -31.86 12.94
C ARG A 358 -12.65 -32.55 12.49
N TYR A 359 -12.53 -33.52 11.58
CA TYR A 359 -13.68 -34.19 10.98
C TYR A 359 -13.36 -35.62 10.49
N GLY A 360 -14.38 -36.31 9.98
CA GLY A 360 -14.30 -37.71 9.53
C GLY A 360 -14.44 -38.72 10.67
N GLN A 361 -14.37 -40.01 10.35
CA GLN A 361 -14.37 -41.06 11.38
C GLN A 361 -13.17 -40.86 12.32
N ASN A 362 -13.42 -40.94 13.63
CA ASN A 362 -12.43 -40.76 14.70
C ASN A 362 -11.61 -39.45 14.63
N ASN A 363 -12.14 -38.39 14.01
CA ASN A 363 -11.44 -37.11 13.81
C ASN A 363 -10.10 -37.24 13.06
N ALA A 364 -10.02 -38.17 12.10
CA ALA A 364 -8.81 -38.53 11.35
C ALA A 364 -8.29 -37.44 10.38
N PHE A 365 -9.00 -36.32 10.20
CA PHE A 365 -8.61 -35.22 9.34
C PHE A 365 -8.78 -33.88 10.06
N LEU A 366 -7.94 -32.91 9.69
CA LEU A 366 -8.03 -31.51 10.11
C LEU A 366 -8.02 -30.64 8.87
N ALA A 367 -8.91 -29.66 8.80
CA ALA A 367 -8.94 -28.67 7.74
C ALA A 367 -9.21 -27.28 8.33
N ILE A 368 -8.61 -26.26 7.74
CA ILE A 368 -9.02 -24.88 7.94
C ILE A 368 -10.30 -24.66 7.15
N ILE A 369 -11.35 -24.20 7.84
CA ILE A 369 -12.66 -23.94 7.27
C ILE A 369 -12.98 -22.45 7.27
N GLU A 370 -13.45 -21.97 6.12
CA GLU A 370 -13.90 -20.60 5.93
C GLU A 370 -15.40 -20.60 5.61
N ASP A 371 -16.09 -19.53 6.02
CA ASP A 371 -17.48 -19.31 5.62
C ASP A 371 -17.53 -18.85 4.17
N GLU A 372 -18.50 -19.38 3.43
CA GLU A 372 -18.87 -18.88 2.11
C GLU A 372 -19.20 -17.38 2.18
N GLU A 373 -18.54 -16.59 1.36
CA GLU A 373 -18.86 -15.17 1.20
C GLU A 373 -20.24 -15.02 0.55
N LEU A 374 -21.19 -14.51 1.33
CA LEU A 374 -22.54 -14.22 0.90
C LEU A 374 -22.77 -12.71 0.89
N PRO A 375 -23.61 -12.18 -0.03
CA PRO A 375 -24.00 -10.78 -0.03
C PRO A 375 -24.54 -10.34 1.33
N GLN A 376 -24.21 -9.11 1.75
CA GLN A 376 -24.61 -8.57 3.04
C GLN A 376 -26.14 -8.64 3.22
N GLY A 377 -26.60 -9.26 4.31
CA GLY A 377 -28.04 -9.48 4.57
C GLY A 377 -28.65 -10.71 3.88
N SER A 378 -27.84 -11.58 3.27
CA SER A 378 -28.31 -12.87 2.75
C SER A 378 -28.98 -13.71 3.87
N PRO A 379 -30.17 -14.29 3.62
CA PRO A 379 -30.83 -15.20 4.58
C PRO A 379 -30.27 -16.64 4.52
N VAL A 380 -29.36 -16.92 3.59
CA VAL A 380 -28.75 -18.24 3.43
C VAL A 380 -27.66 -18.42 4.49
N VAL A 381 -27.62 -19.58 5.14
CA VAL A 381 -26.53 -19.93 6.05
C VAL A 381 -25.27 -20.21 5.21
N PRO A 382 -24.13 -19.53 5.45
CA PRO A 382 -22.89 -19.80 4.74
C PRO A 382 -22.51 -21.28 4.77
N ARG A 383 -22.11 -21.83 3.61
CA ARG A 383 -21.46 -23.14 3.56
C ARG A 383 -20.05 -23.02 4.13
N LYS A 384 -19.53 -24.10 4.72
CA LYS A 384 -18.13 -24.18 5.14
C LYS A 384 -17.28 -24.73 4.00
N PHE A 385 -16.33 -23.95 3.51
CA PHE A 385 -15.37 -24.37 2.49
C PHE A 385 -14.01 -24.66 3.10
N ALA A 386 -13.33 -25.69 2.59
CA ALA A 386 -11.90 -25.89 2.76
C ALA A 386 -11.22 -25.58 1.42
N HIS A 387 -10.46 -24.49 1.38
CA HIS A 387 -9.69 -24.06 0.22
C HIS A 387 -8.30 -24.69 0.27
N LEU A 388 -7.84 -25.22 -0.87
CA LEU A 388 -6.54 -25.86 -1.02
C LEU A 388 -5.40 -24.90 -0.62
N LYS A 389 -5.48 -23.65 -1.08
CA LYS A 389 -4.45 -22.62 -0.83
C LYS A 389 -4.32 -22.30 0.68
N THR A 390 -5.42 -21.92 1.35
CA THR A 390 -5.46 -21.72 2.81
C THR A 390 -4.90 -22.92 3.59
N ASN A 391 -5.30 -24.15 3.23
CA ASN A 391 -4.86 -25.35 3.92
C ASN A 391 -3.39 -25.69 3.67
N ALA A 392 -2.89 -25.47 2.44
CA ALA A 392 -1.49 -25.67 2.10
C ALA A 392 -0.57 -24.64 2.78
N LEU A 393 -0.92 -23.36 2.74
CA LEU A 393 -0.18 -22.31 3.47
C LEU A 393 -0.21 -22.54 4.98
N THR A 394 -1.35 -22.99 5.53
CA THR A 394 -1.42 -23.40 6.94
C THR A 394 -0.46 -24.54 7.26
N ALA A 395 -0.40 -25.58 6.41
CA ALA A 395 0.52 -26.70 6.59
C ALA A 395 2.00 -26.26 6.52
N ILE A 396 2.35 -25.31 5.65
CA ILE A 396 3.69 -24.71 5.57
C ILE A 396 3.99 -23.83 6.81
N ALA A 397 3.00 -23.07 7.29
CA ALA A 397 3.09 -22.28 8.51
C ALA A 397 3.30 -23.16 9.75
N MET A 398 2.56 -24.28 9.86
CA MET A 398 2.75 -25.28 10.91
C MET A 398 4.16 -25.86 10.88
N ASP A 399 4.70 -26.19 9.70
CA ASP A 399 6.08 -26.68 9.54
C ASP A 399 7.12 -25.68 10.05
N HIS A 400 6.99 -24.42 9.63
CA HIS A 400 7.89 -23.35 10.05
C HIS A 400 7.79 -23.03 11.56
N VAL A 401 6.61 -23.10 12.17
CA VAL A 401 6.45 -22.96 13.62
C VAL A 401 7.01 -24.18 14.37
N ALA A 402 6.75 -25.40 13.90
CA ALA A 402 7.25 -26.64 14.51
C ALA A 402 8.79 -26.78 14.44
N ALA A 403 9.47 -26.02 13.56
CA ALA A 403 10.92 -25.92 13.56
C ALA A 403 11.49 -25.21 14.80
N HIS A 404 10.74 -24.28 15.38
CA HIS A 404 11.12 -23.54 16.59
C HIS A 404 10.53 -24.12 17.88
N PHE A 405 9.44 -24.89 17.77
CA PHE A 405 8.75 -25.55 18.90
C PHE A 405 8.60 -27.08 18.68
N PRO A 406 9.71 -27.84 18.56
CA PRO A 406 9.68 -29.27 18.24
C PRO A 406 9.03 -30.14 19.35
N GLU A 407 8.89 -29.61 20.56
CA GLU A 407 8.20 -30.26 21.68
C GLU A 407 6.66 -30.15 21.61
N ASP A 408 6.11 -29.33 20.71
CA ASP A 408 4.67 -29.12 20.55
C ASP A 408 4.00 -30.31 19.85
N LYS A 409 3.73 -31.36 20.64
CA LYS A 409 3.10 -32.61 20.17
C LYS A 409 1.69 -32.40 19.60
N VAL A 410 1.01 -31.31 19.96
CA VAL A 410 -0.32 -30.98 19.41
C VAL A 410 -0.15 -30.48 17.98
N LEU A 411 0.75 -29.52 17.77
CA LEU A 411 1.11 -29.02 16.44
C LEU A 411 1.60 -30.14 15.51
N LEU A 412 2.52 -30.99 15.98
CA LEU A 412 3.03 -32.14 15.19
C LEU A 412 1.93 -33.17 14.84
N ASN A 413 0.91 -33.32 15.69
CA ASN A 413 -0.24 -34.16 15.38
C ASN A 413 -1.17 -33.47 14.36
N ASP A 414 -1.42 -32.17 14.51
CA ASP A 414 -2.28 -31.43 13.58
C ASP A 414 -1.65 -31.31 12.19
N MET A 415 -0.31 -31.25 12.08
CA MET A 415 0.43 -31.41 10.81
C MET A 415 0.10 -32.75 10.12
N LYS A 416 0.02 -33.86 10.86
CA LYS A 416 -0.38 -35.16 10.29
C LYS A 416 -1.83 -35.14 9.81
N LEU A 417 -2.73 -34.52 10.57
CA LEU A 417 -4.16 -34.45 10.25
C LEU A 417 -4.46 -33.53 9.05
N ILE A 418 -3.72 -32.43 8.88
CA ILE A 418 -3.86 -31.54 7.72
C ILE A 418 -3.19 -32.11 6.47
N ALA A 419 -2.04 -32.80 6.59
CA ALA A 419 -1.49 -33.58 5.48
C ALA A 419 -2.48 -34.65 5.01
N ALA A 420 -3.14 -35.36 5.93
CA ALA A 420 -4.20 -36.31 5.60
C ALA A 420 -5.42 -35.66 4.93
N HIS A 421 -5.71 -34.38 5.18
CA HIS A 421 -6.72 -33.62 4.42
C HIS A 421 -6.25 -33.30 3.00
N LEU A 422 -5.03 -32.77 2.83
CA LEU A 422 -4.43 -32.47 1.53
C LEU A 422 -4.34 -33.74 0.65
N LEU A 423 -4.02 -34.90 1.25
CA LEU A 423 -4.09 -36.21 0.58
C LEU A 423 -5.45 -36.46 -0.07
N ARG A 424 -6.56 -36.17 0.63
CA ARG A 424 -7.93 -36.35 0.11
C ARG A 424 -8.28 -35.35 -0.99
N GLN A 425 -7.50 -34.29 -1.19
CA GLN A 425 -7.67 -33.36 -2.31
C GLN A 425 -6.88 -33.78 -3.56
N THR A 426 -5.92 -34.71 -3.45
CA THR A 426 -5.13 -35.16 -4.61
C THR A 426 -5.98 -35.97 -5.61
N GLN A 427 -5.70 -35.81 -6.90
CA GLN A 427 -6.38 -36.54 -7.97
C GLN A 427 -5.57 -37.76 -8.44
N PRO A 428 -6.20 -38.81 -9.02
CA PRO A 428 -5.51 -40.03 -9.42
C PRO A 428 -4.34 -39.84 -10.41
N ASN A 429 -4.36 -38.79 -11.22
CA ASN A 429 -3.35 -38.49 -12.25
C ASN A 429 -2.32 -37.43 -11.81
N GLY A 430 -2.34 -37.01 -10.53
CA GLY A 430 -1.66 -35.80 -10.08
C GLY A 430 -2.60 -34.59 -10.10
N GLY A 431 -2.19 -33.49 -9.47
CA GLY A 431 -3.03 -32.30 -9.30
C GLY A 431 -4.05 -32.45 -8.17
N PHE A 432 -4.86 -31.41 -7.94
CA PHE A 432 -5.67 -31.27 -6.73
C PHE A 432 -7.11 -30.80 -6.98
N VAL A 433 -7.95 -30.99 -5.97
CA VAL A 433 -9.28 -30.40 -5.83
C VAL A 433 -9.16 -29.10 -5.05
N HIS A 434 -9.43 -27.96 -5.69
CA HIS A 434 -9.16 -26.63 -5.12
C HIS A 434 -10.07 -26.25 -3.95
N VAL A 435 -11.33 -26.69 -3.92
CA VAL A 435 -12.29 -26.35 -2.85
C VAL A 435 -13.19 -27.55 -2.56
N LYS A 436 -13.45 -27.81 -1.27
CA LYS A 436 -14.45 -28.80 -0.80
C LYS A 436 -15.45 -28.18 0.18
N ILE A 437 -16.71 -28.62 0.13
CA ILE A 437 -17.73 -28.28 1.12
C ILE A 437 -17.64 -29.25 2.31
N LEU A 438 -17.24 -28.78 3.49
CA LEU A 438 -17.20 -29.60 4.71
C LEU A 438 -18.52 -29.53 5.50
N PRO A 439 -18.91 -30.61 6.22
CA PRO A 439 -18.24 -31.91 6.31
C PRO A 439 -18.57 -32.88 5.16
N SER A 440 -19.37 -32.46 4.17
CA SER A 440 -19.89 -33.35 3.11
C SER A 440 -18.85 -33.84 2.09
N GLU A 441 -17.71 -33.17 2.00
CA GLU A 441 -16.66 -33.27 0.98
C GLU A 441 -17.13 -33.15 -0.48
N LYS A 442 -18.33 -32.63 -0.72
CA LYS A 442 -18.83 -32.35 -2.06
C LYS A 442 -18.06 -31.21 -2.71
N LEU A 443 -17.90 -31.31 -4.02
CA LEU A 443 -17.40 -30.22 -4.85
C LEU A 443 -18.45 -29.09 -4.91
N PRO A 444 -18.09 -27.83 -4.65
CA PRO A 444 -18.98 -26.71 -4.86
C PRO A 444 -19.15 -26.40 -6.37
N GLN A 445 -20.33 -25.93 -6.75
CA GLN A 445 -20.58 -25.37 -8.08
C GLN A 445 -20.09 -23.91 -8.11
N ILE A 446 -18.78 -23.72 -8.25
CA ILE A 446 -18.11 -22.42 -8.37
C ILE A 446 -17.31 -22.37 -9.68
N THR A 447 -17.01 -21.16 -10.13
CA THR A 447 -16.04 -20.94 -11.22
C THR A 447 -14.69 -21.54 -10.79
N PRO A 448 -14.01 -22.32 -11.65
CA PRO A 448 -12.65 -22.78 -11.35
C PRO A 448 -11.69 -21.60 -11.26
N PRO A 449 -10.61 -21.70 -10.46
CA PRO A 449 -9.57 -20.67 -10.41
C PRO A 449 -8.92 -20.47 -11.78
N ASN A 450 -8.33 -19.29 -12.00
CA ASN A 450 -7.55 -19.06 -13.22
C ASN A 450 -6.25 -19.91 -13.22
N PHE A 451 -5.54 -19.95 -14.36
CA PHE A 451 -4.35 -20.80 -14.49
C PHE A 451 -3.26 -20.47 -13.46
N ALA A 452 -3.03 -19.19 -13.14
CA ALA A 452 -2.04 -18.75 -12.17
C ALA A 452 -2.39 -19.22 -10.74
N GLU A 453 -3.60 -18.90 -10.28
CA GLU A 453 -4.14 -19.32 -8.98
C GLU A 453 -4.14 -20.84 -8.82
N ARG A 454 -4.47 -21.56 -9.90
CA ARG A 454 -4.46 -23.03 -9.93
C ARG A 454 -3.04 -23.55 -9.67
N ILE A 455 -2.07 -23.12 -10.47
CA ILE A 455 -0.67 -23.56 -10.35
C ILE A 455 -0.06 -23.14 -9.02
N GLU A 456 -0.37 -21.94 -8.50
CA GLU A 456 0.07 -21.50 -7.17
C GLU A 456 -0.46 -22.41 -6.07
N ALA A 457 -1.77 -22.68 -6.03
CA ALA A 457 -2.38 -23.51 -5.00
C ALA A 457 -1.90 -24.98 -5.05
N GLU A 458 -1.69 -25.53 -6.24
CA GLU A 458 -1.14 -26.89 -6.42
C GLU A 458 0.35 -26.98 -6.06
N ALA A 459 1.14 -25.95 -6.37
CA ALA A 459 2.54 -25.83 -5.95
C ALA A 459 2.65 -25.76 -4.42
N LEU A 460 1.90 -24.84 -3.80
CA LEU A 460 1.78 -24.73 -2.35
C LEU A 460 1.42 -26.06 -1.68
N ALA A 461 0.39 -26.76 -2.19
CA ALA A 461 -0.02 -28.05 -1.64
C ALA A 461 1.07 -29.13 -1.79
N THR A 462 1.79 -29.14 -2.91
CA THR A 462 2.91 -30.06 -3.16
C THR A 462 4.08 -29.77 -2.21
N PHE A 463 4.46 -28.50 -2.04
CA PHE A 463 5.51 -28.06 -1.11
C PHE A 463 5.14 -28.34 0.36
N ALA A 464 3.87 -28.13 0.74
CA ALA A 464 3.35 -28.48 2.05
C ALA A 464 3.48 -29.98 2.35
N ILE A 465 3.06 -30.84 1.41
CA ILE A 465 3.18 -32.29 1.55
C ILE A 465 4.66 -32.69 1.65
N TYR A 466 5.54 -32.12 0.80
CA TYR A 466 6.99 -32.36 0.87
C TYR A 466 7.60 -32.01 2.22
N LYS A 467 7.32 -30.80 2.76
CA LYS A 467 7.87 -30.34 4.03
C LYS A 467 7.40 -31.19 5.21
N ILE A 468 6.13 -31.56 5.23
CA ILE A 468 5.60 -32.48 6.24
C ILE A 468 6.20 -33.89 6.09
N ALA A 469 6.39 -34.38 4.86
CA ALA A 469 7.04 -35.67 4.60
C ALA A 469 8.49 -35.70 5.11
N GLU A 470 9.25 -34.64 4.86
CA GLU A 470 10.62 -34.43 5.32
C GLU A 470 10.68 -34.39 6.86
N ARG A 471 9.86 -33.57 7.52
CA ARG A 471 9.85 -33.45 8.98
C ARG A 471 9.44 -34.73 9.70
N LEU A 472 8.49 -35.47 9.14
CA LEU A 472 7.92 -36.66 9.77
C LEU A 472 8.58 -37.98 9.32
N SER A 473 9.52 -37.93 8.36
CA SER A 473 10.11 -39.11 7.70
C SER A 473 9.07 -40.03 7.02
N GLU A 474 7.99 -39.46 6.49
CA GLU A 474 6.86 -40.22 5.92
C GLU A 474 7.04 -40.48 4.41
N ILE A 475 7.66 -41.60 4.06
CA ILE A 475 8.03 -41.97 2.68
C ILE A 475 6.85 -41.86 1.69
N LYS A 476 5.64 -42.27 2.08
CA LYS A 476 4.45 -42.22 1.21
C LYS A 476 4.02 -40.79 0.85
N LEU A 477 4.26 -39.82 1.73
CA LEU A 477 4.00 -38.42 1.44
C LEU A 477 5.07 -37.87 0.47
N MET A 478 6.32 -38.33 0.61
CA MET A 478 7.42 -37.96 -0.29
C MET A 478 7.19 -38.44 -1.73
N GLU A 479 6.80 -39.72 -1.91
CA GLU A 479 6.45 -40.31 -3.21
C GLU A 479 5.29 -39.57 -3.90
N LEU A 480 4.33 -39.08 -3.13
CA LEU A 480 3.21 -38.31 -3.66
C LEU A 480 3.59 -36.87 -4.02
N ALA A 481 4.45 -36.23 -3.23
CA ALA A 481 4.99 -34.91 -3.55
C ALA A 481 5.76 -34.96 -4.88
N ASP A 482 6.60 -35.98 -5.09
CA ASP A 482 7.27 -36.24 -6.38
C ASP A 482 6.25 -36.35 -7.54
N LYS A 483 5.20 -37.16 -7.38
CA LYS A 483 4.19 -37.37 -8.42
C LYS A 483 3.42 -36.09 -8.78
N ASN A 484 3.02 -35.30 -7.78
CA ASN A 484 2.31 -34.04 -8.02
C ASN A 484 3.21 -32.99 -8.65
N LEU A 485 4.50 -33.02 -8.34
CA LEU A 485 5.49 -32.17 -8.96
C LEU A 485 5.74 -32.52 -10.43
N ASP A 486 5.86 -33.81 -10.77
CA ASP A 486 5.98 -34.24 -12.17
C ASP A 486 4.76 -33.79 -13.00
N TYR A 487 3.56 -33.84 -12.41
CA TYR A 487 2.33 -33.28 -12.98
C TYR A 487 2.44 -31.74 -13.17
N LEU A 488 2.85 -30.99 -12.14
CA LEU A 488 3.05 -29.54 -12.24
C LEU A 488 4.03 -29.16 -13.35
N VAL A 489 5.11 -29.93 -13.52
CA VAL A 489 6.06 -29.74 -14.62
C VAL A 489 5.41 -29.96 -15.98
N GLN A 490 4.57 -30.99 -16.17
CA GLN A 490 3.87 -31.18 -17.44
C GLN A 490 2.91 -30.03 -17.76
N GLU A 491 2.18 -29.51 -16.75
CA GLU A 491 1.24 -28.39 -16.93
C GLU A 491 1.96 -27.11 -17.36
N ILE A 492 3.13 -26.78 -16.78
CA ILE A 492 3.88 -25.56 -17.15
C ILE A 492 4.77 -25.73 -18.38
N LYS A 493 5.17 -26.97 -18.72
CA LYS A 493 6.12 -27.26 -19.82
C LYS A 493 5.68 -26.69 -21.16
N ASN A 494 4.40 -26.84 -21.49
CA ASN A 494 3.82 -26.37 -22.76
C ASN A 494 3.08 -25.03 -22.62
N CYS A 495 3.05 -24.44 -21.42
CA CYS A 495 2.48 -23.10 -21.23
C CYS A 495 3.30 -22.06 -22.03
N ASP A 496 2.66 -21.02 -22.55
CA ASP A 496 3.37 -19.88 -23.15
C ASP A 496 4.31 -19.28 -22.09
N ILE A 497 5.50 -18.85 -22.48
CA ILE A 497 6.44 -18.17 -21.58
C ILE A 497 5.81 -16.87 -21.02
N LEU A 498 4.94 -16.21 -21.79
CA LEU A 498 4.19 -15.02 -21.34
C LEU A 498 3.08 -15.35 -20.32
N ASN A 499 2.59 -16.59 -20.31
CA ASN A 499 1.61 -17.10 -19.35
C ASN A 499 2.26 -17.85 -18.17
N LEU A 500 3.59 -17.91 -18.13
CA LEU A 500 4.35 -18.57 -17.07
C LEU A 500 4.54 -17.57 -15.93
N HIS A 501 3.46 -17.33 -15.20
CA HIS A 501 3.37 -16.36 -14.10
C HIS A 501 4.51 -16.52 -13.09
N THR A 502 5.02 -15.39 -12.62
CA THR A 502 6.09 -15.31 -11.61
C THR A 502 5.56 -15.62 -10.22
N ILE A 503 5.25 -16.89 -9.99
CA ILE A 503 4.78 -17.45 -8.72
C ILE A 503 6.00 -17.92 -7.92
N PRO A 504 6.42 -17.25 -6.83
CA PRO A 504 7.62 -17.65 -6.10
C PRO A 504 7.45 -19.00 -5.38
N TRP A 505 6.22 -19.30 -4.95
CA TRP A 505 5.86 -20.61 -4.39
C TRP A 505 6.10 -21.77 -5.37
N LEU A 506 5.88 -21.56 -6.67
CA LEU A 506 6.23 -22.56 -7.69
C LEU A 506 7.76 -22.77 -7.76
N ALA A 507 8.54 -21.69 -7.67
CA ALA A 507 10.00 -21.79 -7.61
C ALA A 507 10.48 -22.56 -6.35
N GLU A 508 9.96 -22.23 -5.16
CA GLU A 508 10.29 -22.95 -3.91
C GLU A 508 9.92 -24.44 -3.99
N THR A 509 8.80 -24.77 -4.63
CA THR A 509 8.36 -26.16 -4.85
C THR A 509 9.32 -26.91 -5.78
N LEU A 510 9.63 -26.34 -6.95
CA LEU A 510 10.47 -26.96 -7.97
C LEU A 510 11.95 -27.13 -7.54
N VAL A 511 12.51 -26.22 -6.72
CA VAL A 511 13.92 -26.34 -6.28
C VAL A 511 14.14 -27.48 -5.28
N CYS A 512 13.13 -27.82 -4.46
CA CYS A 512 13.20 -28.91 -3.47
C CYS A 512 13.48 -30.27 -4.13
N HIS A 513 12.82 -30.54 -5.25
CA HIS A 513 12.78 -31.84 -5.90
C HIS A 513 13.56 -31.92 -7.23
N TYR A 514 14.40 -30.93 -7.57
CA TYR A 514 15.23 -31.00 -8.77
C TYR A 514 16.18 -32.22 -8.70
N ARG A 515 15.75 -33.37 -9.26
CA ARG A 515 16.44 -34.68 -9.26
C ARG A 515 17.44 -34.87 -10.42
N GLY A 516 18.05 -33.78 -10.87
CA GLY A 516 18.96 -33.79 -12.03
C GLY A 516 18.29 -33.88 -13.40
N SER A 517 16.95 -34.02 -13.47
CA SER A 517 16.22 -33.97 -14.75
C SER A 517 16.37 -32.59 -15.41
N GLY A 518 16.73 -32.60 -16.70
CA GLY A 518 16.91 -31.39 -17.51
C GLY A 518 15.62 -30.60 -17.72
N GLU A 519 14.45 -31.21 -17.51
CA GLU A 519 13.16 -30.53 -17.61
C GLU A 519 12.98 -29.53 -16.47
N PHE A 520 13.26 -29.91 -15.21
CA PHE A 520 13.25 -28.97 -14.08
C PHE A 520 14.21 -27.79 -14.33
N ALA A 521 15.41 -28.09 -14.85
CA ALA A 521 16.39 -27.08 -15.23
C ALA A 521 15.82 -26.08 -16.26
N SER A 522 15.14 -26.62 -17.28
CA SER A 522 14.47 -25.83 -18.31
C SER A 522 13.41 -24.91 -17.70
N GLN A 523 12.50 -25.44 -16.88
CA GLN A 523 11.40 -24.66 -16.31
C GLN A 523 11.90 -23.54 -15.37
N LEU A 524 12.88 -23.81 -14.52
CA LEU A 524 13.49 -22.77 -13.68
C LEU A 524 14.18 -21.67 -14.50
N LYS A 525 14.88 -22.04 -15.59
CA LYS A 525 15.48 -21.06 -16.51
C LYS A 525 14.42 -20.23 -17.24
N ARG A 526 13.29 -20.83 -17.63
CA ARG A 526 12.15 -20.10 -18.21
C ARG A 526 11.58 -19.07 -17.21
N MET A 527 11.41 -19.46 -15.94
CA MET A 527 10.97 -18.53 -14.88
C MET A 527 11.94 -17.34 -14.71
N ALA A 528 13.25 -17.58 -14.73
CA ALA A 528 14.25 -16.52 -14.64
C ALA A 528 14.19 -15.55 -15.84
N VAL A 529 14.05 -16.08 -17.06
CA VAL A 529 13.94 -15.26 -18.30
C VAL A 529 12.66 -14.42 -18.30
N VAL A 530 11.52 -14.96 -17.85
CA VAL A 530 10.27 -14.17 -17.67
C VAL A 530 10.49 -13.05 -16.66
N ALA A 531 11.15 -13.36 -15.54
CA ALA A 531 11.42 -12.36 -14.50
C ALA A 531 12.28 -11.21 -15.04
N GLU A 532 13.38 -11.52 -15.72
CA GLU A 532 14.27 -10.51 -16.32
C GLU A 532 13.58 -9.70 -17.43
N ALA A 533 12.78 -10.34 -18.29
CA ALA A 533 12.08 -9.66 -19.39
C ALA A 533 11.04 -8.64 -18.92
N ALA A 534 10.38 -8.89 -17.79
CA ALA A 534 9.37 -7.99 -17.22
C ALA A 534 9.96 -6.77 -16.48
N ARG A 535 11.26 -6.79 -16.15
CA ARG A 535 11.96 -5.72 -15.46
C ARG A 535 11.93 -4.41 -16.25
N GLU A 536 11.62 -3.31 -15.59
CA GLU A 536 11.90 -1.96 -16.10
C GLU A 536 13.37 -1.60 -15.86
N GLY A 537 14.08 -1.28 -16.96
CA GLY A 537 15.50 -0.95 -16.97
C GLY A 537 15.82 0.38 -17.66
N GLN A 538 14.85 0.99 -18.34
CA GLN A 538 14.96 2.33 -18.93
C GLN A 538 13.68 3.12 -18.58
N PRO A 539 13.48 3.40 -17.27
CA PRO A 539 12.25 3.99 -16.81
C PRO A 539 12.06 5.43 -17.31
N ILE A 540 10.81 5.82 -17.54
CA ILE A 540 10.44 7.23 -17.80
C ILE A 540 10.62 8.09 -16.54
N PHE A 541 10.46 7.49 -15.35
CA PHE A 541 10.50 8.18 -14.06
C PHE A 541 11.51 7.51 -13.14
N ALA A 542 12.36 8.28 -12.45
CA ALA A 542 13.52 7.72 -11.77
C ALA A 542 13.19 6.68 -10.68
N ASP A 543 12.05 6.87 -10.01
CA ASP A 543 11.52 5.97 -8.99
C ASP A 543 11.03 4.62 -9.55
N THR A 544 10.73 4.49 -10.85
CA THR A 544 10.26 3.22 -11.45
C THR A 544 11.38 2.28 -11.93
N TYR A 545 12.66 2.62 -11.71
CA TYR A 545 13.77 1.70 -12.00
C TYR A 545 13.62 0.36 -11.26
N GLY A 546 13.70 -0.75 -11.99
CA GLY A 546 13.57 -2.09 -11.40
C GLY A 546 12.14 -2.53 -11.09
N SER A 547 11.13 -1.72 -11.41
CA SER A 547 9.72 -2.11 -11.32
C SER A 547 9.34 -3.19 -12.35
N VAL A 548 8.12 -3.72 -12.25
CA VAL A 548 7.51 -4.51 -13.34
C VAL A 548 6.96 -3.53 -14.39
N LYS A 549 7.29 -3.75 -15.67
CA LYS A 549 6.87 -2.90 -16.79
C LYS A 549 5.36 -2.65 -16.80
N ASN A 550 4.98 -1.37 -16.88
CA ASN A 550 3.59 -0.87 -16.83
C ASN A 550 2.82 -1.21 -15.53
N TRP A 551 3.48 -1.72 -14.50
CA TRP A 551 2.87 -2.10 -13.23
C TRP A 551 3.84 -1.84 -12.06
N PRO A 552 3.98 -0.58 -11.59
CA PRO A 552 4.91 -0.22 -10.52
C PRO A 552 4.41 -0.63 -9.11
N SER A 553 3.97 -1.88 -8.98
CA SER A 553 3.73 -2.56 -7.70
C SER A 553 5.04 -3.07 -7.13
N MET A 554 5.32 -2.64 -5.91
CA MET A 554 6.39 -3.09 -5.05
C MET A 554 6.22 -4.55 -4.65
N THR A 555 4.99 -5.02 -4.41
CA THR A 555 4.72 -6.43 -4.09
C THR A 555 4.93 -7.31 -5.32
N ALA A 556 4.61 -6.81 -6.52
CA ALA A 556 4.99 -7.48 -7.76
C ALA A 556 6.53 -7.61 -7.83
N ALA A 557 7.29 -6.52 -7.71
CA ALA A 557 8.75 -6.59 -7.70
C ALA A 557 9.32 -7.54 -6.62
N ALA A 558 8.72 -7.55 -5.41
CA ALA A 558 9.10 -8.45 -4.32
C ALA A 558 8.92 -9.94 -4.68
N ASN A 559 7.87 -10.29 -5.43
CA ASN A 559 7.70 -11.64 -5.96
C ASN A 559 8.81 -12.00 -6.97
N TYR A 560 9.21 -11.07 -7.84
CA TYR A 560 10.25 -11.31 -8.85
C TYR A 560 11.63 -11.48 -8.20
N SER A 561 12.00 -10.63 -7.22
CA SER A 561 13.24 -10.77 -6.44
C SER A 561 13.26 -12.05 -5.61
N TRP A 562 12.15 -12.43 -4.96
CA TRP A 562 12.00 -13.71 -4.23
C TRP A 562 12.19 -14.93 -5.14
N LEU A 563 11.53 -14.93 -6.30
CA LEU A 563 11.67 -15.98 -7.32
C LEU A 563 13.13 -16.12 -7.74
N LEU A 564 13.75 -15.03 -8.21
CA LEU A 564 15.14 -15.04 -8.68
C LEU A 564 16.13 -15.45 -7.58
N ALA A 565 15.91 -14.99 -6.34
CA ALA A 565 16.75 -15.37 -5.21
C ALA A 565 16.61 -16.85 -4.83
N THR A 566 15.39 -17.41 -4.89
CA THR A 566 15.16 -18.84 -4.69
C THR A 566 15.91 -19.69 -5.71
N LEU A 567 15.93 -19.26 -6.97
CA LEU A 567 16.72 -19.91 -8.03
C LEU A 567 18.23 -19.77 -7.76
N GLY A 568 18.69 -18.58 -7.38
CA GLY A 568 20.10 -18.30 -7.13
C GLY A 568 20.68 -19.09 -5.96
N ILE A 569 19.94 -19.18 -4.84
CA ILE A 569 20.30 -20.02 -3.68
C ILE A 569 20.46 -21.48 -4.12
N ARG A 570 19.57 -21.98 -4.98
CA ARG A 570 19.65 -23.36 -5.48
C ARG A 570 20.86 -23.60 -6.38
N SER A 571 21.25 -22.63 -7.20
CA SER A 571 22.46 -22.66 -8.03
C SER A 571 23.73 -22.63 -7.17
N ALA A 572 23.79 -21.73 -6.17
CA ALA A 572 24.91 -21.63 -5.23
C ALA A 572 25.10 -22.92 -4.41
N THR A 573 24.01 -23.51 -3.93
CA THR A 573 24.00 -24.82 -3.22
C THR A 573 24.50 -25.98 -4.08
N ARG A 574 24.69 -25.78 -5.39
CA ARG A 574 25.24 -26.76 -6.35
C ARG A 574 26.61 -26.40 -6.89
N HIS A 575 27.24 -25.34 -6.38
CA HIS A 575 28.49 -24.80 -6.89
C HIS A 575 28.40 -24.31 -8.34
N ASP A 576 27.20 -23.96 -8.82
CA ASP A 576 27.02 -23.18 -10.06
C ASP A 576 27.03 -21.68 -9.70
N GLU A 577 28.21 -21.22 -9.29
CA GLU A 577 28.48 -19.84 -8.85
C GLU A 577 28.16 -18.83 -9.96
N LYS A 578 28.39 -19.21 -11.22
CA LYS A 578 28.07 -18.36 -12.37
C LYS A 578 26.57 -18.12 -12.48
N MET A 579 25.75 -19.17 -12.53
CA MET A 579 24.28 -19.02 -12.61
C MET A 579 23.73 -18.31 -11.37
N ALA A 580 24.29 -18.57 -10.18
CA ALA A 580 23.90 -17.89 -8.95
C ALA A 580 24.21 -16.38 -8.98
N SER A 581 25.35 -16.01 -9.55
CA SER A 581 25.79 -14.62 -9.77
C SER A 581 24.91 -13.90 -10.82
N GLU A 582 24.57 -14.57 -11.94
CA GLU A 582 23.64 -14.05 -12.95
C GLU A 582 22.23 -13.81 -12.36
N LEU A 583 21.73 -14.74 -11.55
CA LEU A 583 20.43 -14.62 -10.87
C LEU A 583 20.42 -13.53 -9.78
N LEU A 584 21.51 -13.37 -9.03
CA LEU A 584 21.69 -12.23 -8.13
C LEU A 584 21.60 -10.92 -8.91
N LYS A 585 22.39 -10.78 -9.99
CA LYS A 585 22.38 -9.58 -10.84
C LYS A 585 20.98 -9.24 -11.37
N ALA A 586 20.20 -10.24 -11.79
CA ALA A 586 18.82 -10.06 -12.23
C ALA A 586 17.86 -9.63 -11.10
N ALA A 587 18.09 -10.09 -9.87
CA ALA A 587 17.25 -9.78 -8.71
C ALA A 587 17.49 -8.36 -8.15
N LEU A 588 18.73 -7.83 -8.27
CA LEU A 588 19.10 -6.57 -7.61
C LEU A 588 18.25 -5.36 -8.02
N PRO A 589 17.86 -5.13 -9.30
CA PRO A 589 16.98 -4.00 -9.63
C PRO A 589 15.58 -4.14 -9.03
N PHE A 590 15.00 -5.35 -9.03
CA PHE A 590 13.71 -5.58 -8.36
C PHE A 590 13.80 -5.29 -6.86
N LEU A 591 14.90 -5.70 -6.23
CA LEU A 591 15.20 -5.40 -4.83
C LEU A 591 15.38 -3.89 -4.58
N VAL A 592 16.07 -3.17 -5.48
CA VAL A 592 16.21 -1.70 -5.46
C VAL A 592 14.84 -1.01 -5.53
N PHE A 593 13.95 -1.46 -6.42
CA PHE A 593 12.60 -0.91 -6.50
C PHE A 593 11.83 -1.18 -5.20
N GLN A 594 11.77 -2.45 -4.81
CA GLN A 594 11.14 -2.98 -3.60
C GLN A 594 11.53 -2.22 -2.32
N THR A 595 12.80 -1.82 -2.14
CA THR A 595 13.19 -1.12 -0.89
C THR A 595 12.57 0.27 -0.73
N GLN A 596 12.04 0.88 -1.81
CA GLN A 596 11.24 2.12 -1.81
C GLN A 596 9.78 1.92 -1.34
N ALA A 597 9.36 0.67 -1.16
CA ALA A 597 8.06 0.35 -0.59
C ALA A 597 8.01 0.70 0.91
N GLN A 598 9.14 0.57 1.60
CA GLN A 598 9.21 0.75 3.03
C GLN A 598 9.09 2.22 3.40
N ILE A 599 8.05 2.55 4.17
CA ILE A 599 7.74 3.92 4.55
C ILE A 599 8.72 4.40 5.63
N ASP A 600 9.46 5.46 5.32
CA ASP A 600 10.24 6.24 6.27
C ASP A 600 9.48 7.52 6.70
N MET A 601 10.00 8.24 7.71
CA MET A 601 9.37 9.50 8.18
C MET A 601 9.23 10.58 7.09
N PRO A 602 10.23 10.82 6.21
CA PRO A 602 10.06 11.69 5.05
C PRO A 602 8.89 11.30 4.14
N THR A 603 8.75 10.01 3.81
CA THR A 603 7.64 9.50 2.98
C THR A 603 6.30 9.60 3.69
N ALA A 604 6.26 9.29 4.98
CA ALA A 604 5.06 9.37 5.80
C ALA A 604 4.56 10.81 6.04
N SER A 605 5.39 11.83 5.77
CA SER A 605 5.12 13.25 6.06
C SER A 605 3.84 13.83 5.42
N ALA A 606 3.32 13.19 4.37
CA ALA A 606 2.07 13.56 3.70
C ALA A 606 0.81 12.90 4.30
N LEU A 607 0.98 11.81 5.04
CA LEU A 607 -0.10 10.96 5.54
C LEU A 607 -0.83 11.60 6.74
N SER A 608 -1.89 10.94 7.20
CA SER A 608 -2.72 11.43 8.30
C SER A 608 -1.99 11.41 9.66
N ARG A 609 -1.17 10.38 9.90
CA ARG A 609 -0.49 10.09 11.18
C ARG A 609 0.88 9.47 10.90
N PRO A 610 1.91 10.26 10.53
CA PRO A 610 3.12 9.76 9.89
C PRO A 610 3.74 8.50 10.52
N ALA A 611 3.99 8.50 11.83
CA ALA A 611 4.63 7.39 12.54
C ALA A 611 3.81 6.10 12.62
N TYR A 612 2.51 6.11 12.31
CA TYR A 612 1.71 4.88 12.28
C TYR A 612 1.97 4.05 11.00
N TYR A 613 2.52 4.67 9.95
CA TYR A 613 2.84 4.00 8.68
C TYR A 613 4.32 3.62 8.58
N VAL A 614 5.20 4.18 9.42
CA VAL A 614 6.64 3.93 9.35
C VAL A 614 6.97 2.45 9.55
N GLY A 615 7.83 1.91 8.70
CA GLY A 615 8.26 0.51 8.70
C GLY A 615 7.38 -0.41 7.86
N PHE A 616 6.10 -0.08 7.65
CA PHE A 616 5.23 -0.81 6.71
C PHE A 616 5.70 -0.61 5.26
N PHE A 617 5.26 -1.52 4.39
CA PHE A 617 5.50 -1.46 2.95
C PHE A 617 4.21 -1.08 2.21
N ARG A 618 4.24 -0.02 1.39
CA ARG A 618 3.16 0.26 0.42
C ARG A 618 3.20 -0.76 -0.73
N ASP A 619 2.05 -1.14 -1.25
CA ASP A 619 1.97 -2.05 -2.40
C ASP A 619 2.42 -1.38 -3.70
N HIS A 620 2.06 -0.12 -3.93
CA HIS A 620 2.19 0.52 -5.23
C HIS A 620 2.87 1.90 -5.13
N LEU A 621 3.40 2.39 -6.25
CA LEU A 621 4.12 3.67 -6.29
C LEU A 621 3.17 4.89 -6.35
N ASP A 622 2.03 4.76 -7.03
CA ASP A 622 1.10 5.86 -7.34
C ASP A 622 0.00 6.09 -6.29
N ASP A 623 0.01 5.32 -5.20
CA ASP A 623 -0.93 5.37 -4.08
C ASP A 623 -0.28 4.79 -2.81
N PHE A 624 -1.03 4.79 -1.70
CA PHE A 624 -0.61 4.26 -0.41
C PHE A 624 -1.48 3.07 0.00
N GLY A 625 -1.54 2.03 -0.86
CA GLY A 625 -2.17 0.76 -0.50
C GLY A 625 -1.33 -0.06 0.49
N PHE A 626 -1.94 -0.53 1.59
CA PHE A 626 -1.32 -1.48 2.51
C PHE A 626 -2.23 -2.71 2.71
N GLU A 627 -1.71 -3.91 2.50
CA GLU A 627 -2.41 -5.18 2.73
C GLU A 627 -1.48 -6.18 3.42
N LEU A 628 -2.05 -7.17 4.14
CA LEU A 628 -1.27 -8.14 4.90
C LEU A 628 -0.35 -9.00 4.00
N LYS A 629 -0.89 -9.46 2.87
CA LYS A 629 -0.17 -10.25 1.87
C LYS A 629 1.06 -9.50 1.33
N GLY A 630 0.88 -8.23 0.98
CA GLY A 630 1.96 -7.32 0.64
C GLY A 630 3.06 -7.32 1.70
N GLN A 631 2.72 -7.08 2.98
CA GLN A 631 3.73 -7.07 4.05
C GLN A 631 4.49 -8.40 4.17
N ALA A 632 3.78 -9.53 4.13
CA ALA A 632 4.39 -10.86 4.25
C ALA A 632 5.32 -11.18 3.06
N THR A 633 4.86 -10.89 1.83
CA THR A 633 5.63 -11.06 0.59
C THR A 633 6.93 -10.25 0.63
N GLN A 634 6.86 -9.00 1.08
CA GLN A 634 8.01 -8.10 1.20
C GLN A 634 9.06 -8.65 2.17
N ILE A 635 8.64 -9.12 3.34
CA ILE A 635 9.54 -9.71 4.35
C ILE A 635 10.17 -11.02 3.82
N ILE A 636 9.38 -11.92 3.23
CA ILE A 636 9.90 -13.19 2.69
C ILE A 636 10.92 -12.94 1.57
N SER A 637 10.62 -11.99 0.68
CA SER A 637 11.50 -11.61 -0.42
C SER A 637 12.85 -11.07 0.09
N LEU A 638 12.83 -10.12 1.03
CA LEU A 638 14.05 -9.58 1.65
C LEU A 638 14.89 -10.66 2.35
N LEU A 639 14.25 -11.62 3.03
CA LEU A 639 14.94 -12.76 3.63
C LEU A 639 15.59 -13.69 2.60
N LYS A 640 14.95 -13.87 1.43
CA LYS A 640 15.53 -14.68 0.33
C LYS A 640 16.69 -13.96 -0.35
N CYS A 641 16.64 -12.63 -0.49
CA CYS A 641 17.79 -11.83 -0.93
C CYS A 641 18.95 -11.89 0.09
N HIS A 642 18.67 -11.86 1.40
CA HIS A 642 19.66 -12.10 2.46
C HIS A 642 20.34 -13.47 2.32
N ASP A 643 19.56 -14.54 2.18
CA ASP A 643 20.06 -15.91 1.99
C ASP A 643 20.94 -16.03 0.73
N LEU A 644 20.51 -15.42 -0.39
CA LEU A 644 21.27 -15.41 -1.65
C LEU A 644 22.62 -14.71 -1.51
N LEU A 645 22.66 -13.53 -0.91
CA LEU A 645 23.89 -12.76 -0.71
C LEU A 645 24.89 -13.51 0.17
N ASN A 646 24.40 -14.20 1.21
CA ASN A 646 25.21 -15.09 2.04
C ASN A 646 25.73 -16.30 1.26
N ALA A 647 24.91 -16.91 0.40
CA ALA A 647 25.27 -18.09 -0.38
C ALA A 647 26.26 -17.80 -1.52
N CYS A 648 26.23 -16.61 -2.12
CA CYS A 648 27.04 -16.28 -3.30
C CYS A 648 28.33 -15.50 -2.97
N ASN A 649 28.29 -14.54 -2.04
CA ASN A 649 29.31 -13.48 -1.97
C ASN A 649 29.59 -13.00 -0.53
N ASN A 650 29.64 -13.92 0.45
CA ASN A 650 29.92 -13.62 1.86
C ASN A 650 29.03 -12.50 2.44
N GLY A 651 27.78 -12.40 1.98
CA GLY A 651 26.79 -11.44 2.46
C GLY A 651 26.87 -10.04 1.82
N ARG A 652 27.54 -9.85 0.68
CA ARG A 652 27.62 -8.56 -0.03
C ARG A 652 27.34 -8.66 -1.52
N VAL A 653 26.93 -7.56 -2.14
CA VAL A 653 26.90 -7.44 -3.61
C VAL A 653 28.35 -7.36 -4.14
N PRO A 654 28.71 -8.03 -5.24
CA PRO A 654 30.02 -7.86 -5.88
C PRO A 654 30.26 -6.41 -6.29
N GLU A 655 31.48 -5.90 -6.07
CA GLU A 655 31.80 -4.49 -6.33
C GLU A 655 31.50 -4.06 -7.78
N GLU A 656 31.80 -4.90 -8.77
CA GLU A 656 31.47 -4.64 -10.18
C GLU A 656 29.97 -4.48 -10.44
N MET A 657 29.12 -5.26 -9.74
CA MET A 657 27.66 -5.15 -9.85
C MET A 657 27.14 -3.93 -9.10
N GLU A 658 27.70 -3.64 -7.93
CA GLU A 658 27.36 -2.46 -7.13
C GLU A 658 27.68 -1.18 -7.89
N GLN A 659 28.86 -1.09 -8.52
CA GLN A 659 29.26 0.02 -9.37
C GLN A 659 28.38 0.15 -10.62
N ALA A 660 28.02 -0.97 -11.27
CA ALA A 660 27.12 -0.95 -12.43
C ALA A 660 25.72 -0.42 -12.09
N ILE A 661 25.12 -0.89 -10.99
CA ILE A 661 23.79 -0.43 -10.54
C ILE A 661 23.86 1.02 -10.04
N LYS A 662 24.93 1.42 -9.34
CA LYS A 662 25.14 2.83 -8.97
C LYS A 662 25.21 3.72 -10.21
N LYS A 663 25.91 3.30 -11.27
CA LYS A 663 25.96 4.04 -12.54
C LYS A 663 24.59 4.13 -13.21
N GLU A 664 23.83 3.04 -13.27
CA GLU A 664 22.44 3.06 -13.78
C GLU A 664 21.57 4.02 -12.96
N LEU A 665 21.65 3.97 -11.63
CA LEU A 665 20.92 4.88 -10.74
C LEU A 665 21.37 6.34 -10.89
N ASP A 666 22.66 6.63 -11.05
CA ASP A 666 23.16 7.99 -11.26
C ASP A 666 22.70 8.57 -12.60
N GLU A 667 22.74 7.77 -13.68
CA GLU A 667 22.17 8.13 -14.98
C GLU A 667 20.67 8.42 -14.88
N ILE A 668 19.93 7.57 -14.16
CA ILE A 668 18.48 7.71 -13.94
C ILE A 668 18.14 8.88 -13.00
N ASN A 669 18.97 9.18 -12.01
CA ASN A 669 18.82 10.34 -11.13
C ASN A 669 18.93 11.67 -11.90
N THR A 670 19.59 11.69 -13.07
CA THR A 670 19.54 12.88 -13.94
C THR A 670 18.12 13.19 -14.43
N LEU A 671 17.26 12.17 -14.62
CA LEU A 671 15.87 12.34 -15.04
C LEU A 671 15.03 13.15 -14.04
N CYS A 672 15.37 13.10 -12.74
CA CYS A 672 14.70 13.93 -11.73
C CYS A 672 14.86 15.44 -11.98
N ASN A 673 15.93 15.82 -12.69
CA ASN A 673 16.27 17.22 -12.98
C ASN A 673 15.96 17.60 -14.44
N VAL A 674 15.39 16.67 -15.24
CA VAL A 674 15.24 16.82 -16.69
C VAL A 674 13.77 16.71 -17.09
N HIS A 675 13.25 17.84 -17.59
CA HIS A 675 11.91 18.07 -18.11
C HIS A 675 10.72 17.98 -17.12
N PRO A 676 9.91 19.05 -17.02
CA PRO A 676 8.65 18.96 -16.29
C PRO A 676 7.58 18.18 -17.06
N SER A 677 7.11 17.07 -16.49
CA SER A 677 6.14 16.13 -17.11
C SER A 677 4.76 16.78 -17.34
N VAL A 678 4.38 17.70 -16.45
CA VAL A 678 3.20 18.59 -16.56
C VAL A 678 3.21 19.38 -17.87
N THR A 679 4.37 19.75 -18.41
CA THR A 679 4.42 20.52 -19.67
C THR A 679 4.22 19.64 -20.90
N THR A 680 4.75 18.41 -20.87
CA THR A 680 4.82 17.49 -22.02
C THR A 680 3.59 16.59 -22.18
N THR A 681 2.83 16.35 -21.12
CA THR A 681 1.70 15.39 -21.11
C THR A 681 0.35 16.10 -20.94
N GLU A 682 -0.74 15.47 -21.37
CA GLU A 682 -2.12 15.84 -21.02
C GLU A 682 -2.51 15.12 -19.72
N LEU A 683 -2.57 15.87 -18.60
CA LEU A 683 -2.80 15.31 -17.27
C LEU A 683 -4.27 15.35 -16.81
N VAL A 684 -5.12 16.08 -17.53
CA VAL A 684 -6.56 16.20 -17.26
C VAL A 684 -7.29 15.51 -18.40
N LEU A 685 -7.69 14.26 -18.16
CA LEU A 685 -8.41 13.46 -19.14
C LEU A 685 -9.91 13.73 -18.99
N ASN A 686 -10.43 14.60 -19.84
CA ASN A 686 -11.87 14.83 -19.94
C ASN A 686 -12.52 13.65 -20.67
N ASP A 687 -13.58 13.07 -20.09
CA ASP A 687 -14.37 12.01 -20.75
C ASP A 687 -15.02 12.58 -22.02
N PHE A 688 -14.33 12.43 -23.16
CA PHE A 688 -14.92 12.63 -24.48
C PHE A 688 -16.15 11.72 -24.59
N LYS A 689 -17.30 12.34 -24.89
CA LYS A 689 -18.58 11.64 -25.08
C LYS A 689 -18.38 10.33 -25.83
N SER A 690 -18.91 9.25 -25.28
CA SER A 690 -18.78 7.88 -25.77
C SER A 690 -19.15 7.75 -27.26
N ASN A 691 -18.16 7.91 -28.13
CA ASN A 691 -18.19 7.33 -29.46
C ASN A 691 -17.78 5.88 -29.31
N THR A 692 -18.76 4.99 -29.44
CA THR A 692 -18.61 3.54 -29.34
C THR A 692 -17.74 3.02 -30.49
N VAL A 693 -16.43 3.11 -30.33
CA VAL A 693 -15.49 2.24 -31.07
C VAL A 693 -15.18 1.10 -30.12
N HIS A 694 -15.88 -0.02 -30.30
CA HIS A 694 -15.45 -1.27 -29.72
C HIS A 694 -14.02 -1.54 -30.22
N ALA A 695 -13.05 -1.58 -29.30
CA ALA A 695 -11.79 -2.25 -29.56
C ALA A 695 -12.13 -3.71 -29.83
N THR A 696 -12.10 -4.09 -31.11
CA THR A 696 -12.34 -5.46 -31.55
C THR A 696 -11.28 -6.36 -30.95
N GLU A 697 -11.70 -7.27 -30.08
CA GLU A 697 -10.96 -8.51 -29.84
C GLU A 697 -10.58 -9.13 -31.18
N GLY A 698 -9.32 -9.50 -31.33
CA GLY A 698 -8.81 -10.15 -32.54
C GLY A 698 -9.34 -11.58 -32.70
N ARG A 699 -10.61 -11.72 -33.08
CA ARG A 699 -11.15 -12.98 -33.61
C ARG A 699 -11.01 -13.01 -35.12
N ILE A 700 -10.13 -13.89 -35.59
CA ILE A 700 -10.06 -14.31 -36.98
C ILE A 700 -11.44 -14.81 -37.38
N GLN A 701 -12.03 -14.19 -38.41
CA GLN A 701 -13.29 -14.62 -38.98
C GLN A 701 -13.07 -15.86 -39.84
N ASP A 702 -13.92 -16.87 -39.66
CA ASP A 702 -14.30 -17.73 -40.77
C ASP A 702 -15.83 -17.71 -40.92
N LYS A 703 -16.29 -17.54 -42.16
CA LYS A 703 -17.69 -17.21 -42.47
C LYS A 703 -18.52 -18.46 -42.75
N LYS A 704 -19.74 -18.52 -42.20
CA LYS A 704 -20.97 -18.73 -42.99
C LYS A 704 -22.24 -18.44 -42.18
N GLU A 705 -23.25 -17.93 -42.88
CA GLU A 705 -24.48 -17.35 -42.33
C GLU A 705 -25.61 -18.38 -42.23
N THR A 706 -26.51 -18.23 -41.25
CA THR A 706 -27.94 -17.93 -41.49
C THR A 706 -28.69 -17.62 -40.18
N PRO A 707 -29.83 -16.91 -40.20
CA PRO A 707 -30.29 -16.11 -39.04
C PRO A 707 -31.46 -16.73 -38.26
N LEU A 708 -31.56 -16.39 -36.97
CA LEU A 708 -32.79 -16.55 -36.19
C LEU A 708 -33.00 -15.43 -35.16
N LYS A 709 -34.26 -15.05 -35.04
CA LYS A 709 -34.81 -13.77 -34.57
C LYS A 709 -34.79 -13.58 -33.03
N ASP A 710 -34.91 -12.30 -32.65
CA ASP A 710 -35.50 -11.74 -31.41
C ASP A 710 -34.56 -11.19 -30.30
N PRO A 711 -34.26 -9.87 -30.29
CA PRO A 711 -33.43 -9.22 -29.28
C PRO A 711 -34.25 -8.61 -28.13
N LYS A 712 -34.87 -9.44 -27.28
CA LYS A 712 -35.50 -8.99 -26.02
C LYS A 712 -35.23 -9.91 -24.82
N LYS A 713 -34.09 -9.66 -24.13
CA LYS A 713 -33.86 -9.76 -22.66
C LYS A 713 -32.36 -10.00 -22.35
N ARG A 714 -31.67 -9.00 -21.79
CA ARG A 714 -30.56 -9.12 -20.79
C ARG A 714 -30.04 -7.73 -20.39
N ARG A 715 -30.63 -7.17 -19.32
CA ARG A 715 -30.10 -6.09 -18.45
C ARG A 715 -30.63 -6.37 -17.03
N LYS A 716 -29.88 -5.97 -15.99
CA LYS A 716 -29.81 -6.48 -14.58
C LYS A 716 -28.61 -7.44 -14.47
N TYR A 717 -27.58 -7.19 -13.66
CA TYR A 717 -27.38 -6.32 -12.47
C TYR A 717 -26.21 -5.32 -12.77
N LEU A 718 -25.89 -4.25 -12.03
CA LEU A 718 -26.25 -3.78 -10.68
C LEU A 718 -27.11 -2.51 -10.70
N THR A 719 -27.90 -2.31 -9.63
CA THR A 719 -28.49 -1.02 -9.24
C THR A 719 -28.45 -0.90 -7.72
N MET A 720 -27.80 0.14 -7.19
CA MET A 720 -27.88 0.53 -5.78
C MET A 720 -29.29 1.08 -5.44
N PRO A 721 -29.70 1.10 -4.16
CA PRO A 721 -31.03 1.55 -3.76
C PRO A 721 -31.24 3.05 -4.00
N LYS A 722 -32.43 3.44 -4.48
CA LYS A 722 -32.88 4.83 -4.42
C LYS A 722 -33.38 5.14 -3.01
N VAL A 723 -32.83 6.16 -2.37
CA VAL A 723 -33.50 6.87 -1.28
C VAL A 723 -34.35 7.96 -1.90
N SER A 724 -35.68 7.79 -1.88
CA SER A 724 -36.64 8.85 -2.23
C SER A 724 -37.24 9.40 -0.95
N ALA A 725 -37.08 10.71 -0.74
CA ALA A 725 -37.73 11.42 0.34
C ALA A 725 -39.16 11.78 -0.05
N ASP A 726 -40.15 11.14 0.58
CA ASP A 726 -41.56 11.54 0.56
C ASP A 726 -42.09 11.52 1.99
N VAL A 727 -42.10 12.68 2.64
CA VAL A 727 -42.73 12.88 3.96
C VAL A 727 -44.11 13.50 3.73
N VAL A 728 -45.14 12.66 3.72
CA VAL A 728 -46.54 13.11 3.70
C VAL A 728 -46.99 13.43 5.13
N VAL A 729 -47.48 14.65 5.32
CA VAL A 729 -48.04 15.16 6.58
C VAL A 729 -49.41 14.54 6.87
N PRO A 730 -49.67 14.05 8.09
CA PRO A 730 -51.03 13.84 8.58
C PRO A 730 -51.49 15.02 9.46
N GLU A 731 -52.56 15.70 9.04
CA GLU A 731 -53.26 16.70 9.85
C GLU A 731 -54.16 16.06 10.94
N PRO A 732 -54.54 16.81 11.99
CA PRO A 732 -55.06 16.23 13.23
C PRO A 732 -56.57 16.02 13.24
N GLN A 733 -57.02 15.01 13.99
CA GLN A 733 -58.40 14.96 14.51
C GLN A 733 -58.43 14.88 16.05
N THR A 734 -59.53 15.36 16.62
CA THR A 734 -59.53 15.98 17.95
C THR A 734 -60.42 15.26 18.97
N LYS A 735 -60.06 15.49 20.25
CA LYS A 735 -60.94 15.59 21.44
C LYS A 735 -61.52 14.32 22.12
N SER A 736 -61.41 14.38 23.47
CA SER A 736 -62.42 14.00 24.48
C SER A 736 -62.60 12.50 24.76
N SER A 737 -62.36 11.96 25.96
CA SER A 737 -62.83 12.45 27.27
C SER A 737 -62.14 11.72 28.44
N ALA A 738 -62.39 12.13 29.68
CA ALA A 738 -61.68 11.67 30.88
C ALA A 738 -62.37 10.52 31.64
N LYS A 739 -61.59 9.69 32.36
CA LYS A 739 -61.69 9.50 33.83
C LYS A 739 -60.53 8.65 34.43
N PRO A 740 -60.25 8.72 35.75
CA PRO A 740 -58.99 8.26 36.34
C PRO A 740 -59.07 7.08 37.34
N ALA A 741 -57.88 6.55 37.69
CA ALA A 741 -57.51 5.80 38.90
C ALA A 741 -58.11 4.38 39.10
N LYS A 742 -57.35 3.33 39.46
CA LYS A 742 -56.51 3.16 40.67
C LYS A 742 -55.50 1.97 40.55
N PRO A 743 -54.56 1.79 41.50
CA PRO A 743 -53.49 0.79 41.41
C PRO A 743 -53.76 -0.51 42.20
N LYS A 744 -53.00 -1.59 41.91
CA LYS A 744 -52.23 -2.41 42.90
C LYS A 744 -51.61 -3.69 42.30
N LYS A 745 -50.35 -3.95 42.72
CA LYS A 745 -49.74 -5.25 43.07
C LYS A 745 -49.98 -6.49 42.17
N LYS A 746 -48.89 -7.06 41.66
CA LYS A 746 -48.05 -7.93 42.49
C LYS A 746 -46.57 -7.75 42.16
#